data_AF-A0A1Y4RB32-F1
#
_entry.id   AF-A0A1Y4RB32-F1
#
_cell.length_a   1.000
_cell.length_b   1.000
_cell.length_c   1.000
_cell.angle_alpha   90.00
_cell.angle_beta   90.00
_cell.angle_gamma   90.00
#
_symmetry.space_group_name_H-M   'P 1'
#
loop_
_entity.id
_entity.type
_entity.pdbx_description
1 polymer ?
#
loop_
_entity_poly.entity_id
_entity_poly.type
_entity_poly.pdbx_seq_one_letter_code
_entity_poly.pdbx_strand_id
1 'polypeptide(L)'
;MRRKTRGKAGQRAGQKGMITVFVTLMMVPVVVITGCMADFARIKLYSSQAVMAADAYGEAILSEYDNLLKELYGLFSVTQNEEGLAAIEELKSYAENSFSPNQDGRGLSGFMPYESADVDLVYEKVEGASLSNNNVLMTQISDFMKYRIAEEVLADDSILDTLSSFDSMDNDMDAMEQRNELTESSQDALEEISNYYAILEKINDYPGFKDIMESRYRSYSAKLTEISTGSDYADYVEYLQNKEACDAALEKKKRIESSENSTEELSAEEARLADLAERVGNYDEVIKEAVSPLKEEAWDYKNTGKKTNYDDVRNQISDLGKSADKVDKLLTELYNKVNQLRGTLSSCSQTIQEKMQEEIRELENVIDHKKDFKETYRLIETVNQDSQKSKDNKELIEDELSDLDQVFDNLVSGNIQPGDSYWTPEVSLNWYDFQKDKGSFYSQLQKICGSGGSGGDKDAGEKKKNEAKDAQAQAEAAINSDDTPENARDISPALASQLQSSGAVGGAVSDISSYFSGGLSFDAVGGAGTALLDKFLVTSYDFGMFSSRVSGIQPKDEEGETQEGTYYDESLTGYRISENINYLYGAELEYLLGGHNSSKDNLNESRNIICGVRLTMNFVSTYRIGPIDTAISNVANAAASAVAASGVGAAVAPLVRVAVSGALRAAIAAMETAADWEALKAREKVVFLKGNLDEMKSLDAIVSLLGVEVSDDSGENKKSFELGYEDYLYVLLCLLLDSDTLMSRTSNLITLNMNQAQNMGDTLTSLDFKMSETVTAVKSTCKVKMDFVVTPQNFIEMYLSGTSGEATIEALENEYFGYSIIRGY
;
A
#
# COMPACT_ATOMS: atom_id res chain seq x y z
N MET A 1 -103.40 -52.97 -86.17
CA MET A 1 -104.53 -52.05 -86.47
C MET A 1 -104.14 -50.63 -86.04
N ARG A 2 -104.50 -49.59 -86.81
CA ARG A 2 -104.24 -48.18 -86.45
C ARG A 2 -105.26 -47.65 -85.43
N ARG A 3 -104.83 -46.76 -84.53
CA ARG A 3 -105.53 -45.47 -84.32
C ARG A 3 -104.65 -44.42 -83.63
N LYS A 4 -104.65 -43.21 -84.20
CA LYS A 4 -104.20 -41.95 -83.57
C LYS A 4 -105.41 -41.29 -82.91
N THR A 5 -105.18 -40.57 -81.82
CA THR A 5 -105.97 -39.41 -81.40
C THR A 5 -105.02 -38.37 -80.78
N ARG A 6 -105.32 -37.07 -80.94
CA ARG A 6 -104.41 -35.95 -80.62
C ARG A 6 -105.24 -34.73 -80.19
N GLY A 7 -104.80 -34.02 -79.13
CA GLY A 7 -105.40 -32.77 -78.64
C GLY A 7 -106.48 -32.96 -77.55
N LYS A 8 -106.72 -32.01 -76.64
CA LYS A 8 -106.31 -30.58 -76.58
C LYS A 8 -105.90 -30.12 -75.16
N ALA A 9 -105.30 -28.94 -75.09
CA ALA A 9 -104.69 -28.34 -73.89
C ALA A 9 -105.62 -27.37 -73.12
N GLY A 10 -105.20 -26.94 -71.91
CA GLY A 10 -105.85 -25.87 -71.14
C GLY A 10 -105.09 -25.42 -69.87
N GLN A 11 -104.32 -24.33 -69.98
CA GLN A 11 -103.88 -23.37 -68.95
C GLN A 11 -103.52 -23.80 -67.51
N ARG A 12 -102.28 -23.47 -67.10
CA ARG A 12 -101.97 -22.69 -65.86
C ARG A 12 -100.54 -22.13 -65.94
N ALA A 13 -100.42 -20.80 -66.12
CA ALA A 13 -99.17 -20.07 -65.99
C ALA A 13 -99.18 -19.32 -64.64
N GLY A 14 -98.07 -19.33 -63.90
CA GLY A 14 -97.96 -18.64 -62.60
C GLY A 14 -97.06 -19.27 -61.53
N GLN A 15 -96.59 -20.52 -61.70
CA GLN A 15 -95.75 -21.21 -60.69
C GLN A 15 -94.37 -21.66 -61.19
N LYS A 16 -93.98 -21.35 -62.42
CA LYS A 16 -92.65 -21.70 -62.98
C LYS A 16 -91.64 -20.60 -62.66
N GLY A 17 -91.09 -20.64 -61.45
CA GLY A 17 -90.02 -19.74 -61.00
C GLY A 17 -89.88 -19.63 -59.47
N MET A 18 -90.98 -19.84 -58.73
CA MET A 18 -90.99 -19.66 -57.27
C MET A 18 -89.98 -20.55 -56.53
N ILE A 19 -89.85 -21.82 -56.93
CA ILE A 19 -88.86 -22.75 -56.36
C ILE A 19 -87.43 -22.27 -56.68
N THR A 20 -87.17 -21.85 -57.92
CA THR A 20 -85.84 -21.36 -58.34
C THR A 20 -85.45 -20.11 -57.57
N VAL A 21 -86.38 -19.14 -57.44
CA VAL A 21 -86.18 -17.90 -56.67
C VAL A 21 -85.99 -18.17 -55.18
N PHE A 22 -86.76 -19.10 -54.60
CA PHE A 22 -86.59 -19.50 -53.20
C PHE A 22 -85.24 -20.20 -52.96
N VAL A 23 -84.83 -21.08 -53.88
CA VAL A 23 -83.52 -21.76 -53.81
C VAL A 23 -82.37 -20.76 -53.97
N THR A 24 -82.43 -19.78 -54.88
CA THR A 24 -81.38 -18.73 -54.93
C THR A 24 -81.39 -17.83 -53.71
N LEU A 25 -82.56 -17.45 -53.17
CA LEU A 25 -82.67 -16.68 -51.93
C LEU A 25 -82.12 -17.40 -50.69
N MET A 26 -82.16 -18.73 -50.64
CA MET A 26 -81.53 -19.50 -49.55
C MET A 26 -80.07 -19.86 -49.85
N MET A 27 -79.72 -20.13 -51.10
CA MET A 27 -78.36 -20.55 -51.47
C MET A 27 -77.36 -19.40 -51.35
N VAL A 28 -77.73 -18.15 -51.67
CA VAL A 28 -76.82 -17.00 -51.55
C VAL A 28 -76.35 -16.79 -50.10
N PRO A 29 -77.23 -16.67 -49.08
CA PRO A 29 -76.79 -16.58 -47.68
C PRO A 29 -75.99 -17.79 -47.21
N VAL A 30 -76.36 -19.01 -47.63
CA VAL A 30 -75.61 -20.23 -47.26
C VAL A 30 -74.20 -20.19 -47.82
N VAL A 31 -74.02 -19.86 -49.10
CA VAL A 31 -72.69 -19.74 -49.74
C VAL A 31 -71.85 -18.68 -49.04
N VAL A 32 -72.41 -17.50 -48.75
CA VAL A 32 -71.70 -16.43 -48.02
C VAL A 32 -71.27 -16.89 -46.63
N ILE A 33 -72.18 -17.47 -45.83
CA ILE A 33 -71.84 -17.96 -44.48
C ILE A 33 -70.77 -19.06 -44.53
N THR A 34 -70.85 -19.99 -45.47
CA THR A 34 -69.81 -21.03 -45.64
C THR A 34 -68.47 -20.46 -46.13
N GLY A 35 -68.51 -19.41 -46.96
CA GLY A 35 -67.31 -18.70 -47.42
C GLY A 35 -66.61 -17.99 -46.26
N CYS A 36 -67.36 -17.16 -45.51
CA CYS A 36 -66.82 -16.48 -44.33
C CYS A 36 -66.32 -17.46 -43.25
N MET A 37 -66.96 -18.62 -43.07
CA MET A 37 -66.46 -19.68 -42.18
C MET A 37 -65.15 -20.30 -42.68
N ALA A 38 -64.98 -20.49 -43.98
CA ALA A 38 -63.75 -21.00 -44.58
C ALA A 38 -62.60 -19.98 -44.49
N ASP A 39 -62.87 -18.70 -44.81
CA ASP A 39 -61.90 -17.62 -44.69
C ASP A 39 -61.51 -17.40 -43.20
N PHE A 40 -62.46 -17.46 -42.25
CA PHE A 40 -62.15 -17.37 -40.81
C PHE A 40 -61.31 -18.56 -40.31
N ALA A 41 -61.57 -19.77 -40.81
CA ALA A 41 -60.74 -20.94 -40.51
C ALA A 41 -59.31 -20.80 -41.08
N ARG A 42 -59.17 -20.23 -42.29
CA ARG A 42 -57.88 -19.90 -42.92
C ARG A 42 -57.10 -18.87 -42.10
N ILE A 43 -57.75 -17.78 -41.67
CA ILE A 43 -57.14 -16.78 -40.77
C ILE A 43 -56.67 -17.41 -39.45
N LYS A 44 -57.46 -18.30 -38.84
CA LYS A 44 -57.05 -19.01 -37.61
C LYS A 44 -55.90 -19.99 -37.84
N LEU A 45 -55.86 -20.67 -38.99
CA LEU A 45 -54.77 -21.58 -39.34
C LEU A 45 -53.46 -20.82 -39.54
N TYR A 46 -53.47 -19.75 -40.34
CA TYR A 46 -52.29 -18.89 -40.53
C TYR A 46 -51.87 -18.15 -39.27
N SER A 47 -52.80 -17.74 -38.41
CA SER A 47 -52.49 -17.19 -37.08
C SER A 47 -51.68 -18.19 -36.24
N SER A 48 -52.10 -19.46 -36.20
CA SER A 48 -51.34 -20.52 -35.52
C SER A 48 -50.00 -20.81 -36.20
N GLN A 49 -49.96 -20.79 -37.53
CA GLN A 49 -48.73 -21.00 -38.29
C GLN A 49 -47.74 -19.84 -38.15
N ALA A 50 -48.20 -18.59 -38.05
CA ALA A 50 -47.38 -17.41 -37.82
C ALA A 50 -46.69 -17.47 -36.46
N VAL A 51 -47.41 -17.91 -35.42
CA VAL A 51 -46.82 -18.19 -34.10
C VAL A 51 -45.75 -19.28 -34.23
N MET A 52 -46.05 -20.43 -34.86
CA MET A 52 -45.07 -21.51 -35.02
C MET A 52 -43.87 -21.14 -35.90
N ALA A 53 -44.06 -20.31 -36.93
CA ALA A 53 -43.01 -19.85 -37.83
C ALA A 53 -42.12 -18.80 -37.17
N ALA A 54 -42.71 -17.86 -36.40
CA ALA A 54 -41.93 -16.97 -35.56
C ALA A 54 -41.09 -17.77 -34.55
N ASP A 55 -41.67 -18.83 -33.96
CA ASP A 55 -41.01 -19.67 -32.97
C ASP A 55 -39.81 -20.42 -33.57
N ALA A 56 -40.08 -21.19 -34.64
CA ALA A 56 -39.07 -21.97 -35.34
C ALA A 56 -37.99 -21.09 -35.99
N TYR A 57 -38.34 -19.89 -36.48
CA TYR A 57 -37.35 -18.93 -36.98
C TYR A 57 -36.49 -18.37 -35.84
N GLY A 58 -37.06 -18.13 -34.65
CA GLY A 58 -36.31 -17.75 -33.45
C GLY A 58 -35.31 -18.83 -33.02
N GLU A 59 -35.73 -20.09 -32.99
CA GLU A 59 -34.83 -21.23 -32.71
C GLU A 59 -33.77 -21.41 -33.82
N ALA A 60 -34.14 -21.21 -35.09
CA ALA A 60 -33.20 -21.29 -36.22
C ALA A 60 -32.11 -20.20 -36.16
N ILE A 61 -32.47 -18.96 -35.82
CA ILE A 61 -31.48 -17.88 -35.60
C ILE A 61 -30.50 -18.25 -34.48
N LEU A 62 -31.00 -18.81 -33.37
CA LEU A 62 -30.13 -19.23 -32.26
C LEU A 62 -29.30 -20.48 -32.59
N SER A 63 -29.69 -21.28 -33.59
CA SER A 63 -28.89 -22.41 -34.05
C SER A 63 -27.62 -21.98 -34.81
N GLU A 64 -27.63 -20.80 -35.43
CA GLU A 64 -26.45 -20.14 -36.04
C GLU A 64 -25.65 -19.38 -34.97
N TYR A 65 -25.21 -20.11 -33.94
CA TYR A 65 -24.38 -19.57 -32.87
C TYR A 65 -22.92 -19.37 -33.30
N ASP A 66 -22.18 -18.51 -32.60
CA ASP A 66 -20.75 -18.31 -32.82
C ASP A 66 -19.95 -19.54 -32.35
N ASN A 67 -19.47 -20.34 -33.32
CA ASN A 67 -18.75 -21.58 -33.03
C ASN A 67 -17.44 -21.33 -32.27
N LEU A 68 -16.71 -20.25 -32.57
CA LEU A 68 -15.41 -20.00 -31.92
C LEU A 68 -15.61 -19.56 -30.46
N LEU A 69 -16.62 -18.72 -30.19
CA LEU A 69 -16.96 -18.31 -28.83
C LEU A 69 -17.39 -19.51 -27.97
N LYS A 70 -18.18 -20.42 -28.55
CA LYS A 70 -18.59 -21.65 -27.87
C LYS A 70 -17.42 -22.63 -27.67
N GLU A 71 -16.55 -22.79 -28.66
CA GLU A 71 -15.41 -23.70 -28.57
C GLU A 71 -14.37 -23.22 -27.57
N LEU A 72 -13.95 -21.94 -27.62
CA LEU A 72 -12.96 -21.41 -26.70
C LEU A 72 -13.52 -21.19 -25.29
N TYR A 73 -14.72 -20.62 -25.16
CA TYR A 73 -15.25 -20.11 -23.89
C TYR A 73 -16.51 -20.82 -23.38
N GLY A 74 -17.13 -21.70 -24.16
CA GLY A 74 -18.38 -22.37 -23.76
C GLY A 74 -19.62 -21.46 -23.74
N LEU A 75 -19.49 -20.22 -24.20
CA LEU A 75 -20.55 -19.20 -24.21
C LEU A 75 -21.35 -19.22 -25.51
N PHE A 76 -22.58 -18.75 -25.46
CA PHE A 76 -23.52 -18.76 -26.60
C PHE A 76 -23.99 -17.35 -26.97
N SER A 77 -23.74 -16.99 -28.23
CA SER A 77 -24.29 -15.82 -28.92
C SER A 77 -24.62 -16.24 -30.35
N VAL A 78 -25.58 -15.57 -30.99
CA VAL A 78 -25.71 -15.61 -32.45
C VAL A 78 -24.39 -15.11 -33.06
N THR A 79 -23.98 -15.74 -34.16
CA THR A 79 -22.75 -15.44 -34.91
C THR A 79 -22.63 -13.97 -35.34
N GLN A 80 -21.41 -13.43 -35.29
CA GLN A 80 -21.07 -12.10 -35.81
C GLN A 80 -20.49 -12.14 -37.24
N ASN A 81 -20.14 -13.34 -37.74
CA ASN A 81 -19.46 -13.51 -39.02
C ASN A 81 -20.42 -13.35 -40.21
N GLU A 82 -19.94 -12.74 -41.30
CA GLU A 82 -20.75 -12.48 -42.51
C GLU A 82 -21.40 -13.75 -43.09
N GLU A 83 -20.69 -14.89 -43.08
CA GLU A 83 -21.20 -16.17 -43.59
C GLU A 83 -22.40 -16.69 -42.78
N GLY A 84 -22.34 -16.58 -41.44
CA GLY A 84 -23.42 -17.03 -40.56
C GLY A 84 -24.62 -16.07 -40.58
N LEU A 85 -24.37 -14.76 -40.69
CA LEU A 85 -25.42 -13.77 -40.93
C LEU A 85 -26.14 -14.01 -42.28
N ALA A 86 -25.42 -14.46 -43.30
CA ALA A 86 -26.01 -14.86 -44.58
C ALA A 86 -26.83 -16.16 -44.46
N ALA A 87 -26.39 -17.13 -43.66
CA ALA A 87 -27.15 -18.35 -43.37
C ALA A 87 -28.50 -18.05 -42.69
N ILE A 88 -28.53 -17.08 -41.76
CA ILE A 88 -29.77 -16.62 -41.11
C ILE A 88 -30.79 -16.06 -42.14
N GLU A 89 -30.33 -15.32 -43.16
CA GLU A 89 -31.21 -14.81 -44.22
C GLU A 89 -31.69 -15.94 -45.17
N GLU A 90 -30.90 -17.00 -45.37
CA GLU A 90 -31.36 -18.22 -46.06
C GLU A 90 -32.43 -18.97 -45.24
N LEU A 91 -32.23 -19.08 -43.92
CA LEU A 91 -33.21 -19.67 -42.97
C LEU A 91 -34.53 -18.90 -42.94
N LYS A 92 -34.50 -17.57 -43.10
CA LYS A 92 -35.70 -16.74 -43.28
C LYS A 92 -36.50 -17.17 -44.51
N SER A 93 -35.85 -17.34 -45.66
CA SER A 93 -36.50 -17.82 -46.90
C SER A 93 -37.15 -19.20 -46.70
N TYR A 94 -36.49 -20.12 -45.99
CA TYR A 94 -37.10 -21.43 -45.66
C TYR A 94 -38.33 -21.29 -44.74
N ALA A 95 -38.33 -20.37 -43.78
CA ALA A 95 -39.49 -20.10 -42.92
C ALA A 95 -40.67 -19.48 -43.71
N GLU A 96 -40.40 -18.53 -44.60
CA GLU A 96 -41.38 -17.90 -45.49
C GLU A 96 -42.00 -18.91 -46.47
N ASN A 97 -41.21 -19.86 -46.98
CA ASN A 97 -41.68 -20.93 -47.86
C ASN A 97 -42.78 -21.81 -47.24
N SER A 98 -42.87 -21.89 -45.90
CA SER A 98 -43.98 -22.60 -45.23
C SER A 98 -45.36 -22.01 -45.53
N PHE A 99 -45.45 -20.73 -45.91
CA PHE A 99 -46.68 -20.04 -46.31
C PHE A 99 -46.90 -20.00 -47.83
N SER A 100 -45.89 -20.41 -48.61
CA SER A 100 -45.88 -20.37 -50.08
C SER A 100 -45.38 -21.68 -50.71
N PRO A 101 -46.17 -22.78 -50.62
CA PRO A 101 -45.78 -24.12 -51.11
C PRO A 101 -45.60 -24.24 -52.65
N ASN A 102 -45.69 -23.14 -53.40
CA ASN A 102 -45.54 -23.10 -54.85
C ASN A 102 -44.12 -22.70 -55.33
N GLN A 103 -43.21 -22.25 -54.46
CA GLN A 103 -41.90 -21.72 -54.90
C GLN A 103 -40.98 -22.77 -55.56
N ASP A 104 -41.12 -24.05 -55.21
CA ASP A 104 -40.28 -25.16 -55.70
C ASP A 104 -40.36 -25.46 -57.21
N GLY A 105 -41.26 -24.80 -57.96
CA GLY A 105 -41.46 -24.99 -59.41
C GLY A 105 -42.01 -26.37 -59.82
N ARG A 106 -42.09 -27.32 -58.89
CA ARG A 106 -42.70 -28.64 -59.05
C ARG A 106 -44.19 -28.51 -58.73
N GLY A 107 -45.02 -28.30 -59.75
CA GLY A 107 -46.46 -27.99 -59.63
C GLY A 107 -47.35 -29.06 -58.97
N LEU A 108 -47.13 -29.33 -57.68
CA LEU A 108 -47.96 -30.13 -56.79
C LEU A 108 -48.83 -29.17 -55.96
N SER A 109 -49.92 -28.69 -56.54
CA SER A 109 -50.92 -27.89 -55.84
C SER A 109 -51.66 -28.76 -54.80
N GLY A 110 -51.14 -28.75 -53.56
CA GLY A 110 -51.43 -29.76 -52.53
C GLY A 110 -52.41 -29.40 -51.41
N PHE A 111 -52.97 -28.17 -51.40
CA PHE A 111 -54.06 -27.68 -50.53
C PHE A 111 -53.67 -27.27 -49.08
N MET A 112 -53.86 -25.99 -48.72
CA MET A 112 -53.60 -25.47 -47.37
C MET A 112 -54.61 -24.51 -46.67
N PRO A 113 -55.44 -23.63 -47.30
CA PRO A 113 -55.99 -23.68 -48.67
C PRO A 113 -55.94 -22.37 -49.51
N TYR A 114 -56.22 -22.59 -50.80
CA TYR A 114 -56.57 -21.66 -51.89
C TYR A 114 -55.63 -20.54 -52.34
N GLU A 115 -54.84 -19.86 -51.51
CA GLU A 115 -53.82 -18.91 -51.99
C GLU A 115 -52.68 -18.70 -50.98
N SER A 116 -51.48 -18.36 -51.46
CA SER A 116 -50.35 -17.95 -50.60
C SER A 116 -50.75 -16.78 -49.71
N ALA A 117 -50.09 -16.66 -48.55
CA ALA A 117 -50.13 -15.44 -47.76
C ALA A 117 -48.89 -14.58 -48.07
N ASP A 118 -49.03 -13.26 -47.95
CA ASP A 118 -47.92 -12.31 -47.97
C ASP A 118 -47.34 -12.25 -46.55
N VAL A 119 -46.05 -12.51 -46.40
CA VAL A 119 -45.38 -12.74 -45.11
C VAL A 119 -44.12 -11.91 -45.02
N ASP A 120 -43.97 -11.24 -43.89
CA ASP A 120 -42.77 -10.49 -43.52
C ASP A 120 -42.23 -11.09 -42.20
N LEU A 121 -41.14 -11.86 -42.30
CA LEU A 121 -40.40 -12.39 -41.15
C LEU A 121 -39.24 -11.45 -40.80
N VAL A 122 -39.27 -10.92 -39.58
CA VAL A 122 -38.26 -9.98 -39.06
C VAL A 122 -37.87 -10.42 -37.67
N TYR A 123 -36.57 -10.37 -37.35
CA TYR A 123 -36.10 -10.49 -35.98
C TYR A 123 -35.51 -9.18 -35.47
N GLU A 124 -35.66 -8.93 -34.18
CA GLU A 124 -35.05 -7.81 -33.47
C GLU A 124 -34.13 -8.36 -32.37
N LYS A 125 -32.95 -7.78 -32.18
CA LYS A 125 -32.09 -8.07 -31.02
C LYS A 125 -32.83 -7.61 -29.76
N VAL A 126 -32.87 -8.42 -28.70
CA VAL A 126 -33.49 -8.00 -27.42
C VAL A 126 -32.55 -7.03 -26.70
N GLU A 127 -33.05 -5.84 -26.38
CA GLU A 127 -32.27 -4.80 -25.68
C GLU A 127 -31.76 -5.31 -24.32
N GLY A 128 -30.46 -5.16 -24.06
CA GLY A 128 -29.80 -5.65 -22.84
C GLY A 128 -29.46 -7.14 -22.82
N ALA A 129 -29.87 -7.93 -23.83
CA ALA A 129 -29.54 -9.37 -23.97
C ALA A 129 -28.25 -9.58 -24.78
N SER A 130 -27.16 -9.00 -24.27
CA SER A 130 -25.82 -9.08 -24.83
C SER A 130 -24.85 -9.54 -23.74
N LEU A 131 -23.79 -10.26 -24.10
CA LEU A 131 -22.74 -10.71 -23.17
C LEU A 131 -21.90 -9.54 -22.60
N SER A 132 -22.02 -8.33 -23.13
CA SER A 132 -21.50 -7.13 -22.45
C SER A 132 -22.32 -6.70 -21.21
N ASN A 133 -23.48 -7.33 -20.96
CA ASN A 133 -24.24 -7.14 -19.73
C ASN A 133 -23.80 -8.19 -18.69
N ASN A 134 -23.19 -7.72 -17.60
CA ASN A 134 -22.64 -8.57 -16.55
C ASN A 134 -23.60 -9.66 -16.07
N ASN A 135 -24.90 -9.37 -15.96
CA ASN A 135 -25.91 -10.36 -15.51
C ASN A 135 -26.10 -11.50 -16.52
N VAL A 136 -26.01 -11.21 -17.82
CA VAL A 136 -26.19 -12.19 -18.90
C VAL A 136 -24.95 -13.08 -18.99
N LEU A 137 -23.75 -12.48 -18.93
CA LEU A 137 -22.48 -13.20 -18.91
C LEU A 137 -22.35 -14.08 -17.67
N MET A 138 -22.66 -13.54 -16.47
CA MET A 138 -22.74 -14.28 -15.21
C MET A 138 -23.67 -15.49 -15.31
N THR A 139 -24.85 -15.35 -15.95
CA THR A 139 -25.79 -16.45 -16.09
C THR A 139 -25.21 -17.59 -16.94
N GLN A 140 -24.58 -17.28 -18.08
CA GLN A 140 -23.97 -18.31 -18.93
C GLN A 140 -22.74 -18.96 -18.29
N ILE A 141 -21.87 -18.17 -17.62
CA ILE A 141 -20.73 -18.71 -16.85
C ILE A 141 -21.23 -19.62 -15.72
N SER A 142 -22.26 -19.20 -14.97
CA SER A 142 -22.87 -20.00 -13.90
C SER A 142 -23.39 -21.34 -14.42
N ASP A 143 -24.14 -21.37 -15.52
CA ASP A 143 -24.66 -22.62 -16.08
C ASP A 143 -23.56 -23.52 -16.70
N PHE A 144 -22.48 -22.94 -17.24
CA PHE A 144 -21.29 -23.68 -17.70
C PHE A 144 -20.51 -24.32 -16.53
N MET A 145 -20.38 -23.61 -15.41
CA MET A 145 -19.61 -24.03 -14.23
C MET A 145 -20.41 -24.88 -13.22
N LYS A 146 -21.74 -24.84 -13.28
CA LYS A 146 -22.70 -25.48 -12.35
C LYS A 146 -22.39 -26.91 -11.92
N TYR A 147 -21.85 -27.72 -12.83
CA TYR A 147 -21.50 -29.12 -12.59
C TYR A 147 -20.00 -29.37 -12.41
N ARG A 148 -19.16 -28.38 -12.71
CA ARG A 148 -17.69 -28.44 -12.61
C ARG A 148 -17.23 -28.08 -11.20
N ILE A 149 -17.84 -27.03 -10.63
CA ILE A 149 -17.42 -26.44 -9.36
C ILE A 149 -17.67 -27.35 -8.13
N ALA A 150 -18.48 -28.38 -8.28
CA ALA A 150 -18.76 -29.34 -7.22
C ALA A 150 -17.54 -30.19 -6.83
N GLU A 151 -16.58 -30.39 -7.74
CA GLU A 151 -15.35 -31.14 -7.45
C GLU A 151 -14.33 -30.25 -6.72
N GLU A 152 -14.23 -28.99 -7.12
CA GLU A 152 -13.33 -27.97 -6.56
C GLU A 152 -13.73 -27.50 -5.14
N VAL A 153 -15.04 -27.36 -4.88
CA VAL A 153 -15.56 -26.99 -3.54
C VAL A 153 -15.53 -28.16 -2.53
N LEU A 154 -15.45 -29.41 -3.00
CA LEU A 154 -15.49 -30.61 -2.15
C LEU A 154 -14.13 -31.29 -1.94
N ALA A 155 -13.03 -30.67 -2.39
CA ALA A 155 -11.67 -31.16 -2.15
C ALA A 155 -11.23 -30.99 -0.68
N ASP A 156 -10.40 -31.90 -0.17
CA ASP A 156 -9.92 -31.90 1.23
C ASP A 156 -8.95 -30.73 1.57
N ASP A 157 -8.48 -29.98 0.58
CA ASP A 157 -7.73 -28.71 0.71
C ASP A 157 -8.48 -27.60 -0.05
N SER A 158 -9.73 -27.29 0.36
CA SER A 158 -10.61 -26.42 -0.43
C SER A 158 -10.19 -24.95 -0.40
N ILE A 159 -10.49 -24.21 -1.48
CA ILE A 159 -10.28 -22.74 -1.53
C ILE A 159 -11.11 -21.99 -0.47
N LEU A 160 -12.21 -22.59 0.04
CA LEU A 160 -12.96 -22.01 1.15
C LEU A 160 -12.17 -22.07 2.46
N ASP A 161 -11.38 -23.14 2.68
CA ASP A 161 -10.47 -23.23 3.82
C ASP A 161 -9.33 -22.20 3.69
N THR A 162 -8.83 -21.97 2.47
CA THR A 162 -7.92 -20.85 2.17
C THR A 162 -8.50 -19.50 2.58
N LEU A 163 -9.70 -19.17 2.09
CA LEU A 163 -10.37 -17.90 2.41
C LEU A 163 -10.61 -17.73 3.91
N SER A 164 -11.01 -18.79 4.61
CA SER A 164 -11.19 -18.77 6.07
C SER A 164 -9.87 -18.58 6.83
N SER A 165 -8.76 -19.06 6.28
CA SER A 165 -7.42 -18.87 6.86
C SER A 165 -6.98 -17.41 6.77
N PHE A 166 -7.24 -16.73 5.65
CA PHE A 166 -6.99 -15.29 5.51
C PHE A 166 -7.86 -14.45 6.46
N ASP A 167 -9.17 -14.70 6.51
CA ASP A 167 -10.13 -14.03 7.43
C ASP A 167 -9.69 -14.17 8.90
N SER A 168 -9.25 -15.38 9.31
CA SER A 168 -8.78 -15.63 10.67
C SER A 168 -7.48 -14.89 11.05
N MET A 169 -6.75 -14.34 10.08
CA MET A 169 -5.44 -13.72 10.26
C MET A 169 -5.44 -12.20 10.13
N ASP A 170 -6.56 -11.58 9.77
CA ASP A 170 -6.74 -10.12 9.63
C ASP A 170 -6.24 -9.37 10.90
N ASN A 171 -6.66 -9.83 12.08
CA ASN A 171 -6.22 -9.31 13.38
C ASN A 171 -4.71 -9.48 13.66
N ASP A 172 -4.12 -10.59 13.20
CA ASP A 172 -2.68 -10.83 13.34
C ASP A 172 -1.88 -9.94 12.36
N MET A 173 -2.43 -9.61 11.17
CA MET A 173 -1.83 -8.64 10.25
C MET A 173 -1.81 -7.23 10.85
N ASP A 174 -2.96 -6.73 11.32
CA ASP A 174 -3.12 -5.42 11.98
C ASP A 174 -2.14 -5.23 13.14
N ALA A 175 -1.95 -6.26 13.96
CA ALA A 175 -1.01 -6.22 15.07
C ALA A 175 0.46 -6.16 14.60
N MET A 176 0.81 -6.80 13.48
CA MET A 176 2.18 -6.73 12.94
C MET A 176 2.49 -5.40 12.27
N GLU A 177 1.54 -4.81 11.56
CA GLU A 177 1.64 -3.43 11.04
C GLU A 177 1.91 -2.45 12.19
N GLN A 178 1.04 -2.45 13.20
CA GLN A 178 1.15 -1.56 14.36
C GLN A 178 2.46 -1.77 15.14
N ARG A 179 2.98 -3.01 15.17
CA ARG A 179 4.29 -3.31 15.77
C ARG A 179 5.46 -2.85 14.89
N ASN A 180 5.34 -2.91 13.56
CA ASN A 180 6.35 -2.35 12.66
C ASN A 180 6.41 -0.81 12.80
N GLU A 181 5.26 -0.14 12.77
CA GLU A 181 5.13 1.29 13.07
C GLU A 181 5.72 1.68 14.44
N LEU A 182 5.60 0.80 15.43
CA LEU A 182 6.16 0.99 16.78
C LEU A 182 7.69 0.89 16.79
N THR A 183 8.28 0.10 15.89
CA THR A 183 9.73 0.00 15.70
C THR A 183 10.31 1.35 15.23
N GLU A 184 9.68 1.97 14.22
CA GLU A 184 10.11 3.25 13.67
C GLU A 184 10.00 4.38 14.71
N SER A 185 8.85 4.51 15.37
CA SER A 185 8.66 5.52 16.42
C SER A 185 9.56 5.30 17.65
N SER A 186 9.97 4.05 17.93
CA SER A 186 10.99 3.77 18.95
C SER A 186 12.38 4.25 18.55
N GLN A 187 12.73 4.20 17.25
CA GLN A 187 13.97 4.74 16.71
C GLN A 187 14.02 6.27 16.82
N ASP A 188 12.97 6.97 16.42
CA ASP A 188 12.92 8.44 16.48
C ASP A 188 12.98 8.95 17.93
N ALA A 189 12.27 8.29 18.85
CA ALA A 189 12.30 8.60 20.27
C ALA A 189 13.71 8.38 20.87
N LEU A 190 14.39 7.29 20.47
CA LEU A 190 15.75 6.97 20.89
C LEU A 190 16.75 8.08 20.50
N GLU A 191 16.72 8.52 19.24
CA GLU A 191 17.62 9.54 18.72
C GLU A 191 17.44 10.88 19.43
N GLU A 192 16.19 11.30 19.68
CA GLU A 192 15.92 12.59 20.34
C GLU A 192 16.18 12.55 21.86
N ILE A 193 15.94 11.44 22.55
CA ILE A 193 16.29 11.29 23.97
C ILE A 193 17.82 11.38 24.16
N SER A 194 18.59 10.80 23.25
CA SER A 194 20.06 10.90 23.22
C SER A 194 20.52 12.35 23.02
N ASN A 195 19.91 13.07 22.08
CA ASN A 195 20.15 14.50 21.84
C ASN A 195 19.83 15.36 23.09
N TYR A 196 18.67 15.13 23.71
CA TYR A 196 18.24 15.84 24.93
C TYR A 196 19.29 15.73 26.04
N TYR A 197 19.77 14.51 26.32
CA TYR A 197 20.80 14.32 27.34
C TYR A 197 22.12 15.00 26.95
N ALA A 198 22.56 14.87 25.68
CA ALA A 198 23.81 15.47 25.22
C ALA A 198 23.82 17.01 25.34
N ILE A 199 22.65 17.64 25.39
CA ILE A 199 22.49 19.06 25.72
C ILE A 199 22.49 19.27 27.24
N LEU A 200 21.72 18.48 27.99
CA LEU A 200 21.60 18.59 29.45
C LEU A 200 22.95 18.36 30.17
N GLU A 201 23.79 17.47 29.65
CA GLU A 201 25.15 17.20 30.15
C GLU A 201 26.08 18.42 30.02
N LYS A 202 25.91 19.26 28.99
CA LYS A 202 26.68 20.50 28.82
C LYS A 202 26.26 21.56 29.83
N ILE A 203 24.96 21.68 30.09
CA ILE A 203 24.39 22.56 31.12
C ILE A 203 24.86 22.10 32.51
N ASN A 204 24.95 20.78 32.72
CA ASN A 204 25.43 20.17 33.95
C ASN A 204 26.91 20.48 34.28
N ASP A 205 27.73 20.89 33.30
CA ASP A 205 29.11 21.30 33.54
C ASP A 205 29.22 22.73 34.12
N TYR A 206 28.14 23.52 34.08
CA TYR A 206 28.16 24.93 34.50
C TYR A 206 28.58 25.16 35.97
N PRO A 207 28.13 24.39 36.98
CA PRO A 207 28.65 24.53 38.35
C PRO A 207 30.17 24.40 38.42
N GLY A 208 30.75 23.44 37.70
CA GLY A 208 32.20 23.27 37.66
C GLY A 208 32.93 24.35 36.85
N PHE A 209 32.26 24.99 35.88
CA PHE A 209 32.77 26.20 35.21
C PHE A 209 32.77 27.40 36.17
N LYS A 210 31.67 27.59 36.89
CA LYS A 210 31.48 28.63 37.91
C LYS A 210 32.59 28.58 38.98
N ASP A 211 32.85 27.40 39.54
CA ASP A 211 33.87 27.20 40.57
C ASP A 211 35.30 27.51 40.07
N ILE A 212 35.61 27.23 38.78
CA ILE A 212 36.89 27.59 38.16
C ILE A 212 37.04 29.12 38.08
N MET A 213 35.99 29.84 37.67
CA MET A 213 36.01 31.29 37.55
C MET A 213 36.16 31.97 38.93
N GLU A 214 35.41 31.52 39.94
CA GLU A 214 35.56 32.00 41.33
C GLU A 214 36.97 31.74 41.88
N SER A 215 37.57 30.59 41.57
CA SER A 215 38.93 30.23 42.00
C SER A 215 40.02 31.07 41.32
N ARG A 216 39.88 31.36 40.02
CA ARG A 216 40.82 32.21 39.27
C ARG A 216 40.77 33.66 39.74
N TYR A 217 39.57 34.21 39.92
CA TYR A 217 39.36 35.53 40.51
C TYR A 217 40.03 35.64 41.90
N ARG A 218 39.74 34.68 42.78
CA ARG A 218 40.34 34.60 44.13
C ARG A 218 41.87 34.55 44.08
N SER A 219 42.44 33.76 43.16
CA SER A 219 43.90 33.65 43.00
C SER A 219 44.53 34.97 42.57
N TYR A 220 43.90 35.69 41.64
CA TYR A 220 44.33 37.02 41.22
C TYR A 220 44.27 38.01 42.39
N SER A 221 43.11 38.17 43.03
CA SER A 221 42.94 39.08 44.17
C SER A 221 43.89 38.77 45.33
N ALA A 222 44.07 37.49 45.68
CA ALA A 222 44.96 37.06 46.75
C ALA A 222 46.43 37.40 46.44
N LYS A 223 46.87 37.31 45.17
CA LYS A 223 48.22 37.70 44.77
C LYS A 223 48.45 39.20 44.91
N LEU A 224 47.45 40.03 44.58
CA LEU A 224 47.50 41.47 44.80
C LEU A 224 47.65 41.79 46.30
N THR A 225 46.90 41.09 47.17
CA THR A 225 47.00 41.25 48.63
C THR A 225 48.34 40.76 49.19
N GLU A 226 48.89 39.65 48.69
CA GLU A 226 50.22 39.16 49.07
C GLU A 226 51.31 40.21 48.75
N ILE A 227 51.23 40.84 47.57
CA ILE A 227 52.15 41.90 47.16
C ILE A 227 51.97 43.14 48.06
N SER A 228 50.74 43.66 48.21
CA SER A 228 50.50 44.90 48.97
C SER A 228 50.89 44.81 50.44
N THR A 229 50.83 43.61 51.03
CA THR A 229 51.20 43.34 52.43
C THR A 229 52.66 42.89 52.62
N GLY A 230 53.39 42.65 51.53
CA GLY A 230 54.80 42.26 51.57
C GLY A 230 55.74 43.39 51.99
N SER A 231 56.83 43.05 52.68
CA SER A 231 57.88 44.02 53.07
C SER A 231 58.46 44.75 51.87
N ASP A 232 58.70 44.01 50.79
CA ASP A 232 59.39 44.50 49.60
C ASP A 232 58.52 45.52 48.84
N TYR A 233 57.18 45.46 48.97
CA TYR A 233 56.29 46.49 48.42
C TYR A 233 56.35 47.80 49.23
N ALA A 234 56.50 47.73 50.56
CA ALA A 234 56.72 48.92 51.37
C ALA A 234 58.05 49.62 51.01
N ASP A 235 59.11 48.84 50.84
CA ASP A 235 60.40 49.30 50.34
C ASP A 235 60.28 49.89 48.91
N TYR A 236 59.48 49.28 48.03
CA TYR A 236 59.22 49.77 46.68
C TYR A 236 58.49 51.12 46.66
N VAL A 237 57.51 51.32 47.55
CA VAL A 237 56.82 52.61 47.70
C VAL A 237 57.79 53.68 48.29
N GLU A 238 58.67 53.33 49.24
CA GLU A 238 59.72 54.26 49.72
C GLU A 238 60.70 54.62 48.60
N TYR A 239 61.07 53.67 47.73
CA TYR A 239 61.89 53.91 46.53
C TYR A 239 61.20 54.87 45.56
N LEU A 240 59.94 54.63 45.18
CA LEU A 240 59.21 55.47 44.24
C LEU A 240 59.05 56.91 44.74
N GLN A 241 58.83 57.12 46.05
CA GLN A 241 58.76 58.46 46.65
C GLN A 241 60.10 59.22 46.61
N ASN A 242 61.23 58.50 46.56
CA ASN A 242 62.58 59.08 46.60
C ASN A 242 63.38 58.79 45.31
N LYS A 243 62.69 58.48 44.20
CA LYS A 243 63.27 57.85 43.02
C LYS A 243 64.52 58.54 42.46
N GLU A 244 64.47 59.86 42.24
CA GLU A 244 65.61 60.61 41.71
C GLU A 244 66.86 60.52 42.62
N ALA A 245 66.68 60.52 43.94
CA ALA A 245 67.77 60.39 44.90
C ALA A 245 68.29 58.95 45.00
N CYS A 246 67.39 57.97 44.94
CA CYS A 246 67.71 56.53 44.89
C CYS A 246 68.52 56.16 43.65
N ASP A 247 68.05 56.55 42.46
CA ASP A 247 68.71 56.26 41.18
C ASP A 247 70.09 56.95 41.10
N ALA A 248 70.18 58.21 41.53
CA ALA A 248 71.45 58.95 41.59
C ALA A 248 72.46 58.36 42.58
N ALA A 249 71.98 57.86 43.74
CA ALA A 249 72.82 57.19 44.72
C ALA A 249 73.32 55.83 44.20
N LEU A 250 72.47 55.06 43.51
CA LEU A 250 72.84 53.80 42.87
C LEU A 250 73.85 54.00 41.73
N GLU A 251 73.69 55.03 40.90
CA GLU A 251 74.71 55.41 39.92
C GLU A 251 76.03 55.78 40.60
N LYS A 252 76.00 56.56 41.69
CA LYS A 252 77.19 56.94 42.44
C LYS A 252 77.90 55.70 43.01
N LYS A 253 77.15 54.75 43.59
CA LYS A 253 77.65 53.44 44.05
C LYS A 253 78.36 52.68 42.93
N LYS A 254 77.67 52.48 41.79
CA LYS A 254 78.23 51.80 40.60
C LYS A 254 79.47 52.50 40.04
N ARG A 255 79.51 53.84 40.03
CA ARG A 255 80.70 54.61 39.63
C ARG A 255 81.89 54.35 40.56
N ILE A 256 81.67 54.39 41.88
CA ILE A 256 82.70 54.11 42.88
C ILE A 256 83.24 52.68 42.75
N GLU A 257 82.35 51.68 42.63
CA GLU A 257 82.71 50.27 42.48
C GLU A 257 83.49 49.99 41.17
N SER A 258 83.23 50.75 40.11
CA SER A 258 83.89 50.59 38.81
C SER A 258 85.27 51.26 38.67
N SER A 259 85.75 52.01 39.67
CA SER A 259 86.92 52.88 39.56
C SER A 259 87.99 52.58 40.62
N GLU A 260 89.06 51.88 40.23
CA GLU A 260 90.16 51.44 41.12
C GLU A 260 90.93 52.56 41.84
N ASN A 261 90.64 53.84 41.58
CA ASN A 261 91.32 55.00 42.16
C ASN A 261 90.35 56.15 42.54
N SER A 262 89.09 55.83 42.87
CA SER A 262 88.14 56.84 43.36
C SER A 262 88.48 57.35 44.76
N THR A 263 88.22 58.64 45.02
CA THR A 263 88.22 59.26 46.37
C THR A 263 86.82 59.69 46.81
N GLU A 264 85.78 59.30 46.07
CA GLU A 264 84.38 59.53 46.45
C GLU A 264 83.91 58.43 47.41
N GLU A 265 83.40 58.82 48.58
CA GLU A 265 82.70 57.92 49.52
C GLU A 265 81.18 58.19 49.45
N LEU A 266 80.38 57.14 49.67
CA LEU A 266 78.94 57.31 49.91
C LEU A 266 78.73 57.77 51.36
N SER A 267 77.85 58.75 51.55
CA SER A 267 77.27 59.00 52.87
C SER A 267 76.39 57.82 53.31
N ALA A 268 76.15 57.67 54.61
CA ALA A 268 75.30 56.59 55.13
C ALA A 268 73.86 56.62 54.58
N GLU A 269 73.37 57.80 54.18
CA GLU A 269 72.05 57.99 53.56
C GLU A 269 72.07 57.61 52.08
N GLU A 270 73.07 58.05 51.31
CA GLU A 270 73.26 57.61 49.92
C GLU A 270 73.48 56.09 49.84
N ALA A 271 74.20 55.48 50.78
CA ALA A 271 74.37 54.03 50.83
C ALA A 271 73.02 53.31 51.05
N ARG A 272 72.20 53.78 52.01
CA ARG A 272 70.85 53.22 52.23
C ARG A 272 69.95 53.37 51.00
N LEU A 273 69.97 54.53 50.34
CA LEU A 273 69.14 54.79 49.15
C LEU A 273 69.62 53.98 47.94
N ALA A 274 70.93 53.78 47.78
CA ALA A 274 71.50 52.92 46.74
C ALA A 274 71.15 51.44 46.95
N ASP A 275 71.26 50.94 48.18
CA ASP A 275 70.88 49.56 48.53
C ASP A 275 69.36 49.32 48.39
N LEU A 276 68.54 50.34 48.68
CA LEU A 276 67.11 50.32 48.42
C LEU A 276 66.84 50.23 46.90
N ALA A 277 67.40 51.13 46.11
CA ALA A 277 67.25 51.15 44.65
C ALA A 277 67.73 49.85 43.97
N GLU A 278 68.82 49.26 44.45
CA GLU A 278 69.35 47.99 43.91
C GLU A 278 68.42 46.80 44.18
N ARG A 279 67.70 46.83 45.31
CA ARG A 279 66.79 45.76 45.74
C ARG A 279 65.40 45.82 45.10
N VAL A 280 64.83 47.02 44.94
CA VAL A 280 63.43 47.21 44.48
C VAL A 280 63.29 48.08 43.21
N GLY A 281 64.38 48.52 42.58
CA GLY A 281 64.32 49.40 41.40
C GLY A 281 63.57 48.84 40.19
N ASN A 282 63.57 47.50 40.02
CA ASN A 282 62.82 46.76 39.00
C ASN A 282 61.61 46.01 39.58
N TYR A 283 61.13 46.35 40.77
CA TYR A 283 60.05 45.59 41.43
C TYR A 283 58.71 45.70 40.69
N ASP A 284 58.52 46.68 39.79
CA ASP A 284 57.36 46.70 38.89
C ASP A 284 57.39 45.56 37.86
N GLU A 285 58.58 45.17 37.38
CA GLU A 285 58.75 43.99 36.52
C GLU A 285 58.42 42.72 37.32
N VAL A 286 58.87 42.62 38.57
CA VAL A 286 58.55 41.51 39.48
C VAL A 286 57.03 41.40 39.74
N ILE A 287 56.35 42.52 39.99
CA ILE A 287 54.89 42.57 40.14
C ILE A 287 54.20 42.11 38.85
N LYS A 288 54.64 42.60 37.68
CA LYS A 288 54.07 42.23 36.38
C LYS A 288 54.26 40.73 36.08
N GLU A 289 55.45 40.19 36.26
CA GLU A 289 55.75 38.76 36.04
C GLU A 289 54.92 37.86 36.98
N ALA A 290 54.74 38.27 38.25
CA ALA A 290 54.01 37.48 39.23
C ALA A 290 52.48 37.51 39.05
N VAL A 291 51.93 38.56 38.43
CA VAL A 291 50.48 38.80 38.37
C VAL A 291 49.88 38.60 36.97
N SER A 292 50.60 38.93 35.89
CA SER A 292 50.05 38.88 34.53
C SER A 292 49.49 37.49 34.14
N PRO A 293 50.11 36.35 34.50
CA PRO A 293 49.54 35.03 34.22
C PRO A 293 48.18 34.81 34.91
N LEU A 294 48.03 35.27 36.16
CA LEU A 294 46.78 35.13 36.93
C LEU A 294 45.68 36.02 36.37
N LYS A 295 46.03 37.22 35.90
CA LYS A 295 45.12 38.13 35.18
C LYS A 295 44.64 37.51 33.87
N GLU A 296 45.55 36.98 33.06
CA GLU A 296 45.20 36.30 31.80
C GLU A 296 44.30 35.09 32.03
N GLU A 297 44.61 34.24 33.01
CA GLU A 297 43.75 33.11 33.38
C GLU A 297 42.36 33.55 33.86
N ALA A 298 42.27 34.61 34.67
CA ALA A 298 41.00 35.09 35.22
C ALA A 298 40.06 35.67 34.16
N TRP A 299 40.59 36.32 33.12
CA TRP A 299 39.81 36.79 31.97
C TRP A 299 39.44 35.66 30.98
N ASP A 300 40.17 34.54 30.95
CA ASP A 300 39.94 33.43 30.00
C ASP A 300 38.80 32.47 30.41
N TYR A 301 37.56 32.96 30.34
CA TYR A 301 36.36 32.12 30.57
C TYR A 301 36.11 31.06 29.47
N LYS A 302 36.92 31.02 28.40
CA LYS A 302 36.71 30.09 27.26
C LYS A 302 37.54 28.82 27.42
N ASN A 303 38.78 28.92 27.88
CA ASN A 303 39.66 27.76 28.10
C ASN A 303 39.62 27.30 29.58
N THR A 304 38.45 26.82 30.01
CA THR A 304 38.23 26.22 31.34
C THR A 304 38.21 24.68 31.31
N GLY A 305 38.22 24.07 30.13
CA GLY A 305 38.11 22.62 29.94
C GLY A 305 36.69 22.06 30.19
N LYS A 306 35.68 22.93 30.36
CA LYS A 306 34.27 22.56 30.55
C LYS A 306 33.51 22.58 29.23
N LYS A 307 32.41 21.82 29.15
CA LYS A 307 31.52 21.76 27.98
C LYS A 307 30.63 23.01 27.78
N THR A 308 30.80 24.04 28.60
CA THR A 308 29.98 25.26 28.59
C THR A 308 30.74 26.46 29.17
N ASN A 309 30.21 27.65 28.92
CA ASN A 309 30.68 28.94 29.44
C ASN A 309 29.51 29.97 29.43
N TYR A 310 29.79 31.22 29.79
CA TYR A 310 28.77 32.28 29.87
C TYR A 310 27.97 32.51 28.58
N ASP A 311 28.61 32.41 27.41
CA ASP A 311 28.00 32.71 26.11
C ASP A 311 27.23 31.48 25.58
N ASP A 312 27.79 30.28 25.75
CA ASP A 312 27.24 29.04 25.18
C ASP A 312 26.01 28.51 25.93
N VAL A 313 25.98 28.64 27.27
CA VAL A 313 24.95 27.99 28.09
C VAL A 313 23.52 28.44 27.75
N ARG A 314 23.34 29.69 27.32
CA ARG A 314 22.03 30.22 26.90
C ARG A 314 21.50 29.51 25.66
N ASN A 315 22.36 29.23 24.68
CA ASN A 315 21.97 28.49 23.48
C ASN A 315 21.67 27.02 23.85
N GLN A 316 22.50 26.42 24.71
CA GLN A 316 22.29 25.06 25.22
C GLN A 316 20.92 24.94 25.94
N ILE A 317 20.55 25.89 26.81
CA ILE A 317 19.23 25.90 27.46
C ILE A 317 18.09 26.06 26.44
N SER A 318 18.26 26.94 25.44
CA SER A 318 17.25 27.09 24.37
C SER A 318 17.05 25.81 23.55
N ASP A 319 18.14 25.10 23.23
CA ASP A 319 18.09 23.83 22.50
C ASP A 319 17.52 22.69 23.36
N LEU A 320 17.79 22.69 24.67
CA LEU A 320 17.16 21.76 25.63
C LEU A 320 15.63 21.89 25.60
N GLY A 321 15.11 23.13 25.53
CA GLY A 321 13.67 23.38 25.42
C GLY A 321 13.06 22.82 24.14
N LYS A 322 13.71 23.04 22.98
CA LYS A 322 13.27 22.48 21.69
C LYS A 322 13.27 20.94 21.71
N SER A 323 14.33 20.35 22.26
CA SER A 323 14.46 18.90 22.40
C SER A 323 13.39 18.34 23.35
N ALA A 324 13.12 18.99 24.49
CA ALA A 324 12.04 18.62 25.42
C ALA A 324 10.65 18.57 24.72
N ASP A 325 10.35 19.55 23.88
CA ASP A 325 9.12 19.59 23.08
C ASP A 325 9.05 18.49 22.02
N LYS A 326 10.19 18.08 21.44
CA LYS A 326 10.23 16.99 20.45
C LYS A 326 10.15 15.62 21.11
N VAL A 327 10.84 15.38 22.23
CA VAL A 327 10.68 14.15 23.05
C VAL A 327 9.23 13.99 23.52
N ASP A 328 8.59 15.07 23.99
CA ASP A 328 7.19 15.02 24.44
C ASP A 328 6.22 14.62 23.32
N LYS A 329 6.43 15.09 22.08
CA LYS A 329 5.65 14.66 20.90
C LYS A 329 5.87 13.18 20.59
N LEU A 330 7.13 12.78 20.41
CA LEU A 330 7.49 11.40 20.05
C LEU A 330 7.01 10.39 21.10
N LEU A 331 7.14 10.69 22.39
CA LEU A 331 6.60 9.84 23.47
C LEU A 331 5.06 9.92 23.60
N THR A 332 4.39 10.92 23.00
CA THR A 332 2.92 10.90 22.83
C THR A 332 2.52 9.93 21.72
N GLU A 333 3.20 10.01 20.57
CA GLU A 333 2.94 9.17 19.40
C GLU A 333 3.24 7.70 19.74
N LEU A 334 4.37 7.43 20.40
CA LEU A 334 4.73 6.10 20.92
C LEU A 334 3.67 5.56 21.89
N TYR A 335 3.18 6.38 22.84
CA TYR A 335 2.11 5.98 23.75
C TYR A 335 0.80 5.64 23.02
N ASN A 336 0.43 6.42 22.00
CA ASN A 336 -0.77 6.13 21.22
C ASN A 336 -0.63 4.80 20.47
N LYS A 337 0.49 4.57 19.78
CA LYS A 337 0.80 3.31 19.07
C LYS A 337 0.82 2.10 20.01
N VAL A 338 1.44 2.21 21.19
CA VAL A 338 1.43 1.15 22.22
C VAL A 338 0.00 0.79 22.66
N ASN A 339 -0.90 1.77 22.79
CA ASN A 339 -2.29 1.49 23.18
C ASN A 339 -3.13 0.94 22.02
N GLN A 340 -2.85 1.32 20.77
CA GLN A 340 -3.47 0.72 19.59
C GLN A 340 -3.10 -0.77 19.50
N LEU A 341 -1.79 -1.08 19.53
CA LEU A 341 -1.28 -2.46 19.52
C LEU A 341 -1.83 -3.29 20.68
N ARG A 342 -1.95 -2.71 21.89
CA ARG A 342 -2.59 -3.39 23.02
C ARG A 342 -4.07 -3.75 22.78
N GLY A 343 -4.79 -2.95 21.99
CA GLY A 343 -6.18 -3.22 21.62
C GLY A 343 -6.29 -4.42 20.69
N THR A 344 -5.56 -4.40 19.58
CA THR A 344 -5.53 -5.46 18.55
C THR A 344 -4.98 -6.77 19.08
N LEU A 345 -3.96 -6.75 19.95
CA LEU A 345 -3.40 -7.96 20.56
C LEU A 345 -4.45 -8.85 21.25
N SER A 346 -5.59 -8.31 21.72
CA SER A 346 -6.59 -9.10 22.44
C SER A 346 -7.29 -10.19 21.60
N SER A 347 -7.27 -10.08 20.27
CA SER A 347 -7.78 -11.09 19.32
C SER A 347 -6.68 -11.97 18.71
N CYS A 348 -5.39 -11.62 18.85
CA CYS A 348 -4.25 -12.37 18.30
C CYS A 348 -4.00 -13.72 18.98
N SER A 349 -3.17 -14.57 18.36
CA SER A 349 -2.75 -15.85 18.96
C SER A 349 -1.93 -15.68 20.26
N GLN A 350 -2.07 -16.63 21.21
CA GLN A 350 -1.45 -16.53 22.55
C GLN A 350 0.08 -16.33 22.50
N THR A 351 0.78 -17.02 21.60
CA THR A 351 2.24 -16.90 21.45
C THR A 351 2.66 -15.49 21.03
N ILE A 352 1.86 -14.84 20.17
CA ILE A 352 2.09 -13.46 19.71
C ILE A 352 1.79 -12.48 20.86
N GLN A 353 0.67 -12.70 21.57
CA GLN A 353 0.29 -11.91 22.75
C GLN A 353 1.37 -11.87 23.82
N GLU A 354 1.92 -13.02 24.21
CA GLU A 354 2.90 -13.10 25.30
C GLU A 354 4.19 -12.34 24.96
N LYS A 355 4.71 -12.51 23.73
CA LYS A 355 5.96 -11.89 23.28
C LYS A 355 5.83 -10.37 23.08
N MET A 356 4.75 -9.92 22.44
CA MET A 356 4.54 -8.48 22.24
C MET A 356 4.18 -7.75 23.55
N GLN A 357 3.55 -8.41 24.53
CA GLN A 357 3.32 -7.81 25.85
C GLN A 357 4.61 -7.51 26.61
N GLU A 358 5.69 -8.25 26.39
CA GLU A 358 7.00 -7.96 26.98
C GLU A 358 7.64 -6.71 26.34
N GLU A 359 7.64 -6.60 25.00
CA GLU A 359 8.08 -5.39 24.29
C GLU A 359 7.26 -4.15 24.73
N ILE A 360 5.92 -4.28 24.85
CA ILE A 360 5.02 -3.20 25.31
C ILE A 360 5.36 -2.70 26.72
N ARG A 361 5.49 -3.61 27.71
CA ARG A 361 5.76 -3.23 29.11
C ARG A 361 7.06 -2.44 29.25
N GLU A 362 8.03 -2.75 28.40
CA GLU A 362 9.32 -2.07 28.39
C GLU A 362 9.25 -0.66 27.79
N LEU A 363 8.47 -0.47 26.72
CA LEU A 363 8.21 0.86 26.16
C LEU A 363 7.40 1.74 27.11
N GLU A 364 6.44 1.17 27.85
CA GLU A 364 5.68 1.90 28.89
C GLU A 364 6.60 2.48 29.98
N ASN A 365 7.59 1.73 30.44
CA ASN A 365 8.58 2.24 31.42
C ASN A 365 9.35 3.46 30.90
N VAL A 366 9.60 3.54 29.58
CA VAL A 366 10.26 4.71 28.95
C VAL A 366 9.28 5.88 28.83
N ILE A 367 8.02 5.60 28.46
CA ILE A 367 6.96 6.60 28.32
C ILE A 367 6.63 7.27 29.66
N ASP A 368 6.68 6.56 30.79
CA ASP A 368 6.40 7.13 32.12
C ASP A 368 7.33 8.31 32.47
N HIS A 369 8.57 8.31 31.96
CA HIS A 369 9.54 9.40 32.15
C HIS A 369 9.27 10.65 31.31
N LYS A 370 8.31 10.63 30.37
CA LYS A 370 7.97 11.75 29.47
C LYS A 370 7.81 13.09 30.19
N LYS A 371 7.16 13.10 31.36
CA LYS A 371 6.91 14.35 32.12
C LYS A 371 8.19 14.99 32.65
N ASP A 372 9.22 14.19 32.94
CA ASP A 372 10.46 14.69 33.54
C ASP A 372 11.31 15.52 32.57
N PHE A 373 11.26 15.22 31.27
CA PHE A 373 11.96 16.00 30.22
C PHE A 373 11.49 17.48 30.21
N LYS A 374 10.18 17.71 30.16
CA LYS A 374 9.60 19.06 30.19
C LYS A 374 9.75 19.73 31.56
N GLU A 375 9.57 18.98 32.65
CA GLU A 375 9.70 19.54 33.99
C GLU A 375 11.15 19.98 34.30
N THR A 376 12.15 19.26 33.80
CA THR A 376 13.57 19.62 33.98
C THR A 376 13.89 20.94 33.26
N TYR A 377 13.44 21.12 32.02
CA TYR A 377 13.58 22.41 31.32
C TYR A 377 12.81 23.54 32.03
N ARG A 378 11.58 23.28 32.50
CA ARG A 378 10.78 24.24 33.25
C ARG A 378 11.51 24.72 34.52
N LEU A 379 12.16 23.80 35.24
CA LEU A 379 12.93 24.13 36.44
C LEU A 379 14.14 25.02 36.11
N ILE A 380 14.93 24.70 35.09
CA ILE A 380 16.13 25.46 34.68
C ILE A 380 15.75 26.88 34.23
N GLU A 381 14.89 27.00 33.22
CA GLU A 381 14.66 28.31 32.57
C GLU A 381 13.41 29.04 33.08
N THR A 382 12.27 28.35 33.23
CA THR A 382 11.00 29.02 33.58
C THR A 382 10.90 29.40 35.06
N VAL A 383 11.46 28.58 35.95
CA VAL A 383 11.46 28.84 37.40
C VAL A 383 12.72 29.58 37.83
N ASN A 384 13.89 29.12 37.38
CA ASN A 384 15.17 29.60 37.89
C ASN A 384 15.88 30.61 37.00
N GLN A 385 15.45 30.79 35.74
CA GLN A 385 15.98 31.79 34.80
C GLN A 385 17.51 31.69 34.64
N ASP A 386 18.04 30.47 34.54
CA ASP A 386 19.49 30.25 34.52
C ASP A 386 20.20 30.89 33.31
N SER A 387 19.51 31.09 32.18
CA SER A 387 20.02 31.91 31.07
C SER A 387 20.28 33.37 31.47
N GLN A 388 19.43 33.94 32.35
CA GLN A 388 19.62 35.29 32.87
C GLN A 388 20.73 35.31 33.93
N LYS A 389 20.75 34.35 34.86
CA LYS A 389 21.84 34.24 35.85
C LYS A 389 23.21 34.13 35.20
N SER A 390 23.34 33.40 34.09
CA SER A 390 24.62 33.32 33.38
C SER A 390 25.07 34.67 32.81
N LYS A 391 24.12 35.48 32.32
CA LYS A 391 24.39 36.85 31.88
C LYS A 391 24.80 37.74 33.06
N ASP A 392 24.07 37.67 34.17
CA ASP A 392 24.34 38.46 35.37
C ASP A 392 25.70 38.09 36.00
N ASN A 393 26.06 36.79 36.01
CA ASN A 393 27.37 36.30 36.44
C ASN A 393 28.51 36.83 35.56
N LYS A 394 28.28 36.93 34.25
CA LYS A 394 29.27 37.48 33.31
C LYS A 394 29.48 38.97 33.56
N GLU A 395 28.40 39.75 33.66
CA GLU A 395 28.49 41.19 33.94
C GLU A 395 29.19 41.45 35.28
N LEU A 396 28.82 40.70 36.34
CA LEU A 396 29.46 40.79 37.66
C LEU A 396 30.97 40.48 37.62
N ILE A 397 31.39 39.40 36.94
CA ILE A 397 32.82 39.04 36.93
C ILE A 397 33.65 39.95 36.03
N GLU A 398 33.09 40.47 34.94
CA GLU A 398 33.77 41.44 34.08
C GLU A 398 33.97 42.79 34.80
N ASP A 399 32.97 43.25 35.57
CA ASP A 399 33.07 44.45 36.42
C ASP A 399 34.13 44.26 37.53
N GLU A 400 34.03 43.19 38.33
CA GLU A 400 34.97 42.93 39.44
C GLU A 400 36.43 42.66 38.96
N LEU A 401 36.62 42.08 37.76
CA LEU A 401 37.96 41.94 37.16
C LEU A 401 38.52 43.27 36.67
N SER A 402 37.68 44.17 36.16
CA SER A 402 38.10 45.54 35.81
C SER A 402 38.59 46.33 37.03
N ASP A 403 37.97 46.12 38.20
CA ASP A 403 38.42 46.72 39.45
C ASP A 403 39.75 46.12 39.93
N LEU A 404 39.95 44.79 39.85
CA LEU A 404 41.26 44.17 40.15
C LEU A 404 42.36 44.62 39.18
N ASP A 405 42.02 44.84 37.91
CA ASP A 405 42.94 45.40 36.91
C ASP A 405 43.39 46.81 37.28
N GLN A 406 42.49 47.66 37.78
CA GLN A 406 42.83 48.99 38.28
C GLN A 406 43.69 48.91 39.57
N VAL A 407 43.43 47.94 40.46
CA VAL A 407 44.28 47.69 41.64
C VAL A 407 45.69 47.26 41.22
N PHE A 408 45.82 46.38 40.22
CA PHE A 408 47.12 45.96 39.68
C PHE A 408 47.91 47.14 39.09
N ASP A 409 47.28 47.97 38.26
CA ASP A 409 47.92 49.18 37.71
C ASP A 409 48.34 50.16 38.82
N ASN A 410 47.54 50.29 39.89
CA ASN A 410 47.87 51.10 41.07
C ASN A 410 49.01 50.50 41.90
N LEU A 411 49.12 49.17 42.01
CA LEU A 411 50.26 48.51 42.67
C LEU A 411 51.55 48.76 41.90
N VAL A 412 51.54 48.52 40.58
CA VAL A 412 52.65 48.75 39.65
C VAL A 412 53.14 50.20 39.66
N SER A 413 52.24 51.17 39.91
CA SER A 413 52.57 52.59 39.99
C SER A 413 52.84 53.13 41.41
N GLY A 414 52.78 52.27 42.44
CA GLY A 414 53.03 52.66 43.84
C GLY A 414 51.94 53.52 44.48
N ASN A 415 50.72 53.51 43.91
CA ASN A 415 49.60 54.35 44.34
C ASN A 415 48.74 53.72 45.45
N ILE A 416 49.09 52.51 45.93
CA ILE A 416 48.43 51.83 47.06
C ILE A 416 49.29 51.95 48.32
N GLN A 417 48.70 52.17 49.50
CA GLN A 417 49.49 52.19 50.73
C GLN A 417 49.91 50.77 51.12
N PRO A 418 51.15 50.54 51.60
CA PRO A 418 51.57 49.23 52.06
C PRO A 418 50.66 48.71 53.19
N GLY A 419 50.12 47.50 53.00
CA GLY A 419 49.14 46.87 53.89
C GLY A 419 47.67 47.10 53.53
N ASP A 420 47.34 47.93 52.53
CA ASP A 420 45.97 48.07 52.03
C ASP A 420 45.47 46.79 51.35
N SER A 421 44.19 46.48 51.54
CA SER A 421 43.46 45.40 50.87
C SER A 421 41.97 45.74 50.84
N TYR A 422 41.63 46.83 50.14
CA TYR A 422 40.26 47.37 50.09
C TYR A 422 39.39 46.75 48.98
N TRP A 423 39.97 45.98 48.07
CA TRP A 423 39.28 45.31 46.96
C TRP A 423 38.64 43.98 47.40
N THR A 424 37.69 43.52 46.59
CA THR A 424 36.92 42.30 46.83
C THR A 424 37.83 41.06 46.84
N PRO A 425 37.87 40.25 47.92
CA PRO A 425 38.72 39.06 47.99
C PRO A 425 38.13 37.85 47.26
N GLU A 426 36.80 37.80 47.12
CA GLU A 426 36.05 36.66 46.60
C GLU A 426 34.76 37.14 45.90
N VAL A 427 34.53 36.70 44.66
CA VAL A 427 33.25 36.86 43.96
C VAL A 427 32.36 35.63 44.20
N SER A 428 31.04 35.82 44.26
CA SER A 428 30.07 34.72 44.39
C SER A 428 29.02 34.78 43.29
N LEU A 429 29.10 33.81 42.38
CA LEU A 429 28.25 33.65 41.21
C LEU A 429 27.03 32.77 41.54
N ASN A 430 25.90 33.09 40.92
CA ASN A 430 24.61 32.45 41.19
C ASN A 430 24.25 31.41 40.11
N TRP A 431 23.80 30.23 40.52
CA TRP A 431 23.35 29.18 39.60
C TRP A 431 22.35 28.24 40.28
N TYR A 432 21.29 27.84 39.57
CA TYR A 432 20.46 26.72 40.02
C TYR A 432 21.00 25.41 39.46
N ASP A 433 21.48 24.57 40.36
CA ASP A 433 21.86 23.20 40.04
C ASP A 433 20.63 22.30 40.02
N PHE A 434 20.17 21.98 38.80
CA PHE A 434 19.00 21.14 38.58
C PHE A 434 19.14 19.72 39.13
N GLN A 435 20.36 19.22 39.42
CA GLN A 435 20.52 17.92 40.08
C GLN A 435 19.92 17.90 41.50
N LYS A 436 19.66 19.05 42.14
CA LYS A 436 19.04 19.11 43.47
C LYS A 436 17.61 18.57 43.47
N ASP A 437 16.83 18.88 42.43
CA ASP A 437 15.44 18.46 42.28
C ASP A 437 15.26 17.30 41.28
N LYS A 438 16.10 17.26 40.25
CA LYS A 438 16.07 16.26 39.18
C LYS A 438 17.29 15.34 39.17
N GLY A 439 18.07 15.26 40.25
CA GLY A 439 19.25 14.39 40.34
C GLY A 439 18.96 12.91 40.15
N SER A 440 17.76 12.42 40.53
CA SER A 440 17.33 11.05 40.22
C SER A 440 17.03 10.85 38.73
N PHE A 441 16.31 11.80 38.10
CA PHE A 441 16.02 11.79 36.67
C PHE A 441 17.29 12.02 35.84
N TYR A 442 18.23 12.88 36.28
CA TYR A 442 19.53 13.06 35.65
C TYR A 442 20.42 11.84 35.87
N SER A 443 20.41 11.20 37.04
CA SER A 443 21.11 9.92 37.24
C SER A 443 20.50 8.78 36.44
N GLN A 444 19.19 8.83 36.18
CA GLN A 444 18.53 7.94 35.21
C GLN A 444 19.01 8.32 33.81
N LEU A 445 18.90 9.57 33.36
CA LEU A 445 19.36 10.03 32.05
C LEU A 445 20.86 9.79 31.80
N GLN A 446 21.70 9.86 32.82
CA GLN A 446 23.12 9.55 32.76
C GLN A 446 23.38 8.04 32.67
N LYS A 447 22.48 7.20 33.20
CA LYS A 447 22.43 5.75 32.91
C LYS A 447 21.75 5.44 31.56
N ILE A 448 20.88 6.32 31.06
CA ILE A 448 20.16 6.20 29.78
C ILE A 448 21.09 6.64 28.62
N CYS A 449 21.96 7.64 28.82
CA CYS A 449 22.66 8.40 27.77
C CYS A 449 24.11 8.88 28.10
N GLY A 450 24.68 8.60 29.29
CA GLY A 450 25.85 9.34 29.82
C GLY A 450 27.26 8.84 29.48
N SER A 451 28.15 9.74 29.03
CA SER A 451 29.51 9.35 28.57
C SER A 451 30.44 8.98 29.74
N GLY A 452 30.45 7.70 30.17
CA GLY A 452 31.21 7.30 31.37
C GLY A 452 31.61 5.83 31.53
N GLY A 453 31.38 4.93 30.56
CA GLY A 453 31.75 3.52 30.69
C GLY A 453 32.96 3.09 29.85
N SER A 454 33.92 2.45 30.52
CA SER A 454 35.05 1.76 29.90
C SER A 454 34.65 0.32 29.52
N GLY A 455 34.28 0.07 28.26
CA GLY A 455 34.28 -1.30 27.70
C GLY A 455 33.17 -1.72 26.73
N GLY A 456 32.10 -0.92 26.52
CA GLY A 456 30.97 -1.29 25.65
C GLY A 456 30.93 -0.54 24.30
N ASP A 457 30.33 -1.17 23.29
CA ASP A 457 30.08 -0.57 21.97
C ASP A 457 28.72 0.14 21.94
N LYS A 458 28.74 1.46 22.15
CA LYS A 458 27.55 2.32 22.11
C LYS A 458 26.84 2.35 20.75
N ASP A 459 27.52 2.00 19.67
CA ASP A 459 26.98 2.03 18.30
C ASP A 459 26.52 0.63 17.85
N ALA A 460 26.54 -0.38 18.73
CA ALA A 460 26.19 -1.77 18.39
C ALA A 460 24.75 -1.94 17.89
N GLY A 461 23.78 -1.25 18.50
CA GLY A 461 22.39 -1.24 18.04
C GLY A 461 22.25 -0.63 16.65
N GLU A 462 22.95 0.48 16.39
CA GLU A 462 22.92 1.19 15.11
C GLU A 462 23.55 0.36 13.99
N LYS A 463 24.71 -0.27 14.25
CA LYS A 463 25.37 -1.20 13.33
C LYS A 463 24.43 -2.34 12.94
N LYS A 464 23.83 -3.02 13.92
CA LYS A 464 22.94 -4.16 13.67
C LYS A 464 21.66 -3.76 12.95
N LYS A 465 21.10 -2.58 13.28
CA LYS A 465 19.95 -1.97 12.58
C LYS A 465 20.30 -1.70 11.11
N ASN A 466 21.48 -1.15 10.83
CA ASN A 466 21.90 -0.84 9.46
C ASN A 466 22.22 -2.12 8.65
N GLU A 467 22.88 -3.11 9.24
CA GLU A 467 23.04 -4.45 8.63
C GLU A 467 21.69 -5.08 8.26
N ALA A 468 20.69 -4.97 9.14
CA ALA A 468 19.34 -5.45 8.88
C ALA A 468 18.63 -4.64 7.78
N LYS A 469 18.71 -3.30 7.79
CA LYS A 469 18.13 -2.45 6.73
C LYS A 469 18.80 -2.68 5.37
N ASP A 470 20.12 -2.91 5.33
CA ASP A 470 20.85 -3.25 4.11
C ASP A 470 20.41 -4.63 3.56
N ALA A 471 20.18 -5.61 4.43
CA ALA A 471 19.67 -6.93 4.04
C ALA A 471 18.21 -6.87 3.56
N GLN A 472 17.36 -6.10 4.24
CA GLN A 472 15.98 -5.83 3.81
C GLN A 472 15.96 -5.17 2.42
N ALA A 473 16.73 -4.09 2.22
CA ALA A 473 16.80 -3.38 0.95
C ALA A 473 17.34 -4.25 -0.19
N GLN A 474 18.27 -5.18 0.09
CA GLN A 474 18.74 -6.15 -0.90
C GLN A 474 17.66 -7.16 -1.29
N ALA A 475 16.87 -7.66 -0.34
CA ALA A 475 15.77 -8.57 -0.60
C ALA A 475 14.62 -7.88 -1.37
N GLU A 476 14.23 -6.67 -0.96
CA GLU A 476 13.26 -5.84 -1.67
C GLU A 476 13.73 -5.48 -3.08
N ALA A 477 15.03 -5.19 -3.27
CA ALA A 477 15.60 -4.95 -4.59
C ALA A 477 15.53 -6.21 -5.48
N ALA A 478 15.74 -7.41 -4.93
CA ALA A 478 15.60 -8.66 -5.66
C ALA A 478 14.15 -8.88 -6.15
N ILE A 479 13.16 -8.67 -5.28
CA ILE A 479 11.73 -8.74 -5.64
C ILE A 479 11.38 -7.66 -6.69
N ASN A 480 11.94 -6.45 -6.58
CA ASN A 480 11.65 -5.35 -7.49
C ASN A 480 12.37 -5.45 -8.85
N SER A 481 13.50 -6.16 -8.93
CA SER A 481 14.28 -6.40 -10.16
C SER A 481 13.66 -7.43 -11.12
N ASP A 482 12.42 -7.81 -10.85
CA ASP A 482 11.73 -8.92 -11.48
C ASP A 482 11.34 -8.65 -12.95
N ASP A 483 11.71 -9.60 -13.82
CA ASP A 483 11.53 -9.48 -15.26
C ASP A 483 10.07 -9.72 -15.68
N THR A 484 9.58 -8.86 -16.57
CA THR A 484 8.32 -9.07 -17.29
C THR A 484 8.55 -10.18 -18.33
N PRO A 485 7.62 -11.16 -18.50
CA PRO A 485 7.75 -12.16 -19.56
C PRO A 485 7.98 -11.51 -20.93
N GLU A 486 8.97 -12.00 -21.70
CA GLU A 486 9.41 -11.34 -22.94
C GLU A 486 8.29 -11.14 -23.98
N ASN A 487 7.24 -11.98 -23.92
CA ASN A 487 6.12 -12.00 -24.85
C ASN A 487 4.85 -11.29 -24.30
N ALA A 488 4.91 -10.69 -23.11
CA ALA A 488 3.75 -10.03 -22.50
C ALA A 488 3.31 -8.81 -23.34
N ARG A 489 2.13 -8.89 -23.97
CA ARG A 489 1.57 -7.82 -24.81
C ARG A 489 0.85 -6.78 -23.95
N ASP A 490 0.79 -5.54 -24.42
CA ASP A 490 0.03 -4.45 -23.78
C ASP A 490 -1.26 -4.13 -24.57
N ILE A 491 -2.33 -3.74 -23.87
CA ILE A 491 -3.54 -3.21 -24.50
C ILE A 491 -3.24 -1.81 -25.05
N SER A 492 -3.01 -1.72 -26.37
CA SER A 492 -2.74 -0.43 -27.01
C SER A 492 -3.88 0.58 -26.81
N PRO A 493 -3.62 1.90 -26.82
CA PRO A 493 -4.68 2.92 -26.67
C PRO A 493 -5.81 2.80 -27.70
N ALA A 494 -5.53 2.25 -28.88
CA ALA A 494 -6.53 1.98 -29.91
C ALA A 494 -7.45 0.81 -29.53
N LEU A 495 -6.92 -0.24 -28.91
CA LEU A 495 -7.71 -1.37 -28.41
C LEU A 495 -8.51 -0.97 -27.17
N ALA A 496 -7.91 -0.28 -26.20
CA ALA A 496 -8.62 0.21 -25.02
C ALA A 496 -9.82 1.12 -25.39
N SER A 497 -9.63 1.99 -26.40
CA SER A 497 -10.73 2.82 -26.94
C SER A 497 -11.87 2.00 -27.56
N GLN A 498 -11.57 0.84 -28.16
CA GLN A 498 -12.57 -0.06 -28.76
C GLN A 498 -13.28 -0.93 -27.71
N LEU A 499 -12.56 -1.38 -26.68
CA LEU A 499 -13.11 -2.05 -25.50
C LEU A 499 -14.02 -1.14 -24.66
N GLN A 500 -13.93 0.18 -24.85
CA GLN A 500 -14.49 1.19 -23.94
C GLN A 500 -13.95 1.07 -22.51
N SER A 501 -12.80 0.41 -22.35
CA SER A 501 -12.13 0.28 -21.07
C SER A 501 -11.43 1.59 -20.71
N SER A 502 -11.97 2.30 -19.72
CA SER A 502 -11.15 3.20 -18.91
C SER A 502 -10.22 2.31 -18.07
N GLY A 503 -9.11 1.87 -18.67
CA GLY A 503 -8.04 1.19 -17.94
C GLY A 503 -7.67 1.99 -16.68
N ALA A 504 -7.30 1.28 -15.60
CA ALA A 504 -7.09 1.88 -14.28
C ALA A 504 -6.27 3.16 -14.41
N VAL A 505 -6.81 4.30 -13.92
CA VAL A 505 -6.41 5.64 -14.36
C VAL A 505 -5.06 6.04 -13.77
N GLY A 506 -3.97 5.57 -14.39
CA GLY A 506 -2.60 6.05 -14.18
C GLY A 506 -2.18 6.17 -12.72
N GLY A 507 -2.69 5.29 -11.86
CA GLY A 507 -2.25 5.18 -10.48
C GLY A 507 -0.82 4.68 -10.45
N ALA A 508 0.01 5.23 -9.58
CA ALA A 508 1.29 4.59 -9.29
C ALA A 508 1.01 3.21 -8.69
N VAL A 509 1.57 2.15 -9.27
CA VAL A 509 1.51 0.81 -8.68
C VAL A 509 2.16 0.90 -7.29
N SER A 510 1.38 0.62 -6.25
CA SER A 510 1.81 0.82 -4.87
C SER A 510 2.95 -0.14 -4.51
N ASP A 511 4.00 0.34 -3.83
CA ASP A 511 5.15 -0.48 -3.45
C ASP A 511 4.77 -1.58 -2.45
N ILE A 512 5.55 -2.67 -2.40
CA ILE A 512 5.33 -3.82 -1.48
C ILE A 512 5.14 -3.37 -0.03
N SER A 513 5.93 -2.38 0.41
CA SER A 513 5.84 -1.77 1.73
C SER A 513 4.45 -1.20 2.05
N SER A 514 3.74 -0.66 1.06
CA SER A 514 2.39 -0.10 1.26
C SER A 514 1.34 -1.16 1.60
N TYR A 515 1.44 -2.36 1.01
CA TYR A 515 0.55 -3.49 1.33
C TYR A 515 0.89 -4.15 2.68
N PHE A 516 2.09 -3.90 3.21
CA PHE A 516 2.50 -4.32 4.56
C PHE A 516 2.21 -3.27 5.65
N SER A 517 1.99 -1.99 5.27
CA SER A 517 1.85 -0.85 6.20
C SER A 517 0.52 -0.09 6.11
N GLY A 518 -0.39 -0.48 5.22
CA GLY A 518 -1.75 0.06 5.12
C GLY A 518 -2.85 -0.98 5.25
N GLY A 519 -2.51 -2.20 5.70
CA GLY A 519 -3.38 -3.36 5.83
C GLY A 519 -3.86 -3.95 4.49
N LEU A 520 -4.26 -5.22 4.56
CA LEU A 520 -5.14 -5.84 3.59
C LEU A 520 -6.36 -6.36 4.36
N SER A 521 -7.43 -5.57 4.38
CA SER A 521 -8.67 -5.91 5.08
C SER A 521 -9.44 -6.98 4.31
N PHE A 522 -9.65 -8.14 4.94
CA PHE A 522 -10.34 -9.29 4.35
C PHE A 522 -11.79 -9.49 4.84
N ASP A 523 -12.33 -8.51 5.59
CA ASP A 523 -13.71 -8.40 6.13
C ASP A 523 -14.86 -8.77 5.15
N ALA A 524 -14.60 -8.81 3.84
CA ALA A 524 -15.57 -9.08 2.78
C ALA A 524 -16.14 -10.53 2.77
N VAL A 525 -15.46 -11.51 3.38
CA VAL A 525 -15.84 -12.94 3.29
C VAL A 525 -17.18 -13.24 3.98
N GLY A 526 -17.47 -12.60 5.11
CA GLY A 526 -18.61 -12.98 5.96
C GLY A 526 -20.00 -12.58 5.46
N GLY A 527 -20.12 -11.78 4.39
CA GLY A 527 -21.32 -10.96 4.15
C GLY A 527 -22.41 -11.52 3.23
N ALA A 528 -22.08 -12.31 2.20
CA ALA A 528 -22.97 -12.43 1.03
C ALA A 528 -22.96 -13.81 0.32
N GLY A 529 -23.54 -14.83 0.95
CA GLY A 529 -23.47 -16.23 0.48
C GLY A 529 -23.91 -16.52 -0.98
N THR A 530 -24.78 -15.71 -1.60
CA THR A 530 -25.10 -15.85 -3.04
C THR A 530 -24.12 -15.09 -3.94
N ALA A 531 -23.79 -13.82 -3.61
CA ALA A 531 -22.86 -13.03 -4.41
C ALA A 531 -21.42 -13.60 -4.37
N LEU A 532 -21.06 -14.26 -3.26
CA LEU A 532 -19.77 -14.93 -3.09
C LEU A 532 -19.72 -16.24 -3.89
N LEU A 533 -20.85 -16.98 -4.01
CA LEU A 533 -20.95 -18.13 -4.91
C LEU A 533 -20.85 -17.71 -6.38
N ASP A 534 -21.56 -16.65 -6.78
CA ASP A 534 -21.47 -16.09 -8.14
C ASP A 534 -20.04 -15.65 -8.46
N LYS A 535 -19.36 -14.98 -7.51
CA LYS A 535 -17.96 -14.60 -7.65
C LYS A 535 -17.03 -15.81 -7.75
N PHE A 536 -17.23 -16.83 -6.93
CA PHE A 536 -16.47 -18.09 -6.97
C PHE A 536 -16.64 -18.81 -8.30
N LEU A 537 -17.87 -18.89 -8.85
CA LEU A 537 -18.15 -19.44 -10.18
C LEU A 537 -17.38 -18.71 -11.30
N VAL A 538 -17.27 -17.38 -11.21
CA VAL A 538 -16.55 -16.56 -12.19
C VAL A 538 -15.04 -16.71 -12.03
N THR A 539 -14.50 -16.64 -10.81
CA THR A 539 -13.06 -16.83 -10.59
C THR A 539 -12.61 -18.23 -11.03
N SER A 540 -13.31 -19.32 -10.67
CA SER A 540 -13.00 -20.67 -11.19
C SER A 540 -13.09 -20.77 -12.72
N TYR A 541 -14.03 -20.06 -13.34
CA TYR A 541 -14.13 -19.99 -14.80
C TYR A 541 -12.93 -19.25 -15.41
N ASP A 542 -12.57 -18.09 -14.86
CA ASP A 542 -11.47 -17.26 -15.31
C ASP A 542 -10.13 -18.01 -15.23
N PHE A 543 -9.83 -18.65 -14.08
CA PHE A 543 -8.66 -19.51 -13.89
C PHE A 543 -8.60 -20.67 -14.87
N GLY A 544 -9.76 -21.21 -15.22
CA GLY A 544 -9.87 -22.29 -16.19
C GLY A 544 -9.85 -21.86 -17.66
N MET A 545 -9.76 -20.56 -17.96
CA MET A 545 -9.81 -20.03 -19.34
C MET A 545 -8.65 -19.11 -19.70
N PHE A 546 -7.99 -18.51 -18.72
CA PHE A 546 -6.97 -17.48 -18.89
C PHE A 546 -5.64 -17.88 -18.28
N SER A 547 -4.57 -17.31 -18.83
CA SER A 547 -3.20 -17.50 -18.38
C SER A 547 -2.84 -16.65 -17.16
N SER A 548 -2.09 -17.26 -16.26
CA SER A 548 -1.34 -16.58 -15.21
C SER A 548 0.11 -16.37 -15.67
N ARG A 549 0.88 -15.61 -14.89
CA ARG A 549 2.33 -15.50 -15.00
C ARG A 549 3.06 -16.85 -15.11
N VAL A 550 2.54 -17.89 -14.47
CA VAL A 550 3.17 -19.22 -14.39
C VAL A 550 2.64 -20.22 -15.42
N SER A 551 1.72 -19.80 -16.31
CA SER A 551 1.26 -20.64 -17.42
C SER A 551 2.40 -21.01 -18.38
N GLY A 552 2.47 -22.28 -18.75
CA GLY A 552 3.55 -22.90 -19.50
C GLY A 552 4.70 -23.41 -18.62
N ILE A 553 4.68 -23.18 -17.30
CA ILE A 553 5.64 -23.76 -16.35
C ILE A 553 5.04 -25.06 -15.80
N GLN A 554 5.76 -26.16 -15.92
CA GLN A 554 5.31 -27.47 -15.43
C GLN A 554 5.30 -27.50 -13.88
N PRO A 555 4.18 -27.87 -13.24
CA PRO A 555 4.13 -28.15 -11.80
C PRO A 555 5.09 -29.29 -11.43
N LYS A 556 5.82 -29.14 -10.32
CA LYS A 556 6.81 -30.16 -9.90
C LYS A 556 6.20 -31.50 -9.47
N ASP A 557 4.94 -31.48 -9.05
CA ASP A 557 4.25 -32.62 -8.47
C ASP A 557 3.39 -33.40 -9.49
N GLU A 558 3.39 -32.97 -10.77
CA GLU A 558 2.60 -33.58 -11.84
C GLU A 558 3.46 -34.14 -12.99
N GLU A 559 3.23 -35.41 -13.33
CA GLU A 559 3.74 -36.05 -14.55
C GLU A 559 2.97 -35.54 -15.79
N GLY A 560 3.26 -34.30 -16.21
CA GLY A 560 2.57 -33.65 -17.33
C GLY A 560 2.76 -34.36 -18.68
N GLU A 561 1.70 -34.39 -19.50
CA GLU A 561 1.77 -34.97 -20.85
C GLU A 561 2.59 -34.09 -21.80
N THR A 562 3.83 -34.50 -22.09
CA THR A 562 4.66 -33.82 -23.09
C THR A 562 4.28 -34.24 -24.52
N GLN A 563 3.64 -33.34 -25.27
CA GLN A 563 3.71 -33.38 -26.75
C GLN A 563 4.82 -32.41 -27.24
N GLU A 564 5.59 -32.86 -28.23
CA GLU A 564 6.78 -32.18 -28.80
C GLU A 564 7.89 -31.74 -27.82
N GLY A 565 7.77 -32.04 -26.52
CA GLY A 565 8.81 -31.84 -25.50
C GLY A 565 8.70 -30.56 -24.68
N THR A 566 7.58 -29.83 -24.77
CA THR A 566 7.29 -28.64 -23.94
C THR A 566 5.95 -28.79 -23.25
N TYR A 567 5.89 -28.48 -21.95
CA TYR A 567 4.64 -28.41 -21.18
C TYR A 567 3.74 -27.26 -21.66
N TYR A 568 2.43 -27.39 -21.45
CA TYR A 568 1.42 -26.37 -21.70
C TYR A 568 0.18 -26.60 -20.83
N ASP A 569 -0.56 -25.54 -20.53
CA ASP A 569 -1.85 -25.62 -19.86
C ASP A 569 -3.01 -25.74 -20.87
N GLU A 570 -4.09 -26.40 -20.46
CA GLU A 570 -5.34 -26.52 -21.24
C GLU A 570 -6.48 -25.77 -20.53
N SER A 571 -7.35 -25.15 -21.32
CA SER A 571 -8.58 -24.52 -20.83
C SER A 571 -9.62 -25.56 -20.41
N LEU A 572 -10.66 -25.11 -19.70
CA LEU A 572 -11.88 -25.87 -19.38
C LEU A 572 -12.65 -26.38 -20.60
N THR A 573 -12.29 -25.94 -21.81
CA THR A 573 -12.82 -26.40 -23.10
C THR A 573 -11.88 -27.37 -23.83
N GLY A 574 -10.68 -27.63 -23.30
CA GLY A 574 -9.68 -28.53 -23.90
C GLY A 574 -8.82 -27.89 -24.99
N TYR A 575 -8.69 -26.56 -24.98
CA TYR A 575 -7.83 -25.82 -25.91
C TYR A 575 -6.57 -25.35 -25.19
N ARG A 576 -5.42 -25.43 -25.86
CA ARG A 576 -4.13 -25.00 -25.29
C ARG A 576 -4.11 -23.50 -25.02
N ILE A 577 -3.91 -23.11 -23.75
CA ILE A 577 -3.66 -21.72 -23.37
C ILE A 577 -2.31 -21.30 -23.96
N SER A 578 -2.30 -20.26 -24.80
CA SER A 578 -1.10 -19.88 -25.57
C SER A 578 -1.19 -18.48 -26.16
N GLU A 579 -0.04 -17.86 -26.44
CA GLU A 579 0.10 -16.52 -27.03
C GLU A 579 -0.63 -16.31 -28.38
N ASN A 580 -1.00 -17.40 -29.07
CA ASN A 580 -1.76 -17.37 -30.32
C ASN A 580 -3.27 -17.24 -30.12
N ILE A 581 -3.79 -17.58 -28.93
CA ILE A 581 -5.21 -17.54 -28.57
C ILE A 581 -5.44 -16.46 -27.51
N ASN A 582 -4.60 -16.46 -26.48
CA ASN A 582 -4.60 -15.52 -25.36
C ASN A 582 -3.77 -14.28 -25.72
N TYR A 583 -4.41 -13.11 -25.79
CA TYR A 583 -3.77 -11.88 -26.24
C TYR A 583 -2.71 -11.38 -25.26
N LEU A 584 -3.03 -11.37 -23.96
CA LEU A 584 -2.13 -10.97 -22.87
C LEU A 584 -1.45 -12.18 -22.21
N TYR A 585 -1.12 -13.22 -22.99
CA TYR A 585 -0.61 -14.49 -22.47
C TYR A 585 0.52 -14.29 -21.43
N GLY A 586 0.32 -14.86 -20.23
CA GLY A 586 1.24 -14.69 -19.09
C GLY A 586 0.94 -13.49 -18.18
N ALA A 587 -0.20 -12.80 -18.38
CA ALA A 587 -0.61 -11.64 -17.59
C ALA A 587 -2.15 -11.44 -17.52
N GLU A 588 -2.97 -12.44 -17.87
CA GLU A 588 -4.42 -12.26 -17.99
C GLU A 588 -5.14 -12.25 -16.64
N LEU A 589 -4.81 -13.17 -15.73
CA LEU A 589 -5.38 -13.16 -14.36
C LEU A 589 -4.90 -11.94 -13.57
N GLU A 590 -3.69 -11.46 -13.86
CA GLU A 590 -3.12 -10.23 -13.31
C GLU A 590 -3.82 -9.00 -13.89
N TYR A 591 -4.25 -9.02 -15.16
CA TYR A 591 -5.14 -8.01 -15.74
C TYR A 591 -6.53 -8.02 -15.08
N LEU A 592 -7.07 -9.20 -14.73
CA LEU A 592 -8.30 -9.26 -13.94
C LEU A 592 -8.11 -8.55 -12.59
N LEU A 593 -6.94 -8.66 -11.94
CA LEU A 593 -6.65 -8.04 -10.65
C LEU A 593 -6.36 -6.52 -10.73
N GLY A 594 -5.40 -6.09 -11.55
CA GLY A 594 -5.02 -4.67 -11.66
C GLY A 594 -5.89 -3.86 -12.61
N GLY A 595 -6.17 -4.40 -13.80
CA GLY A 595 -6.92 -3.72 -14.86
C GLY A 595 -6.18 -2.56 -15.54
N HIS A 596 -4.84 -2.56 -15.47
CA HIS A 596 -4.00 -1.67 -16.25
C HIS A 596 -3.95 -2.10 -17.71
N ASN A 597 -3.69 -1.16 -18.61
CA ASN A 597 -3.46 -1.47 -20.01
C ASN A 597 -2.06 -2.05 -20.28
N SER A 598 -1.11 -1.93 -19.34
CA SER A 598 0.19 -2.60 -19.45
C SER A 598 0.22 -3.90 -18.64
N SER A 599 0.63 -4.98 -19.29
CA SER A 599 0.83 -6.28 -18.63
C SER A 599 1.92 -6.21 -17.58
N LYS A 600 2.95 -5.38 -17.79
CA LYS A 600 3.99 -5.12 -16.79
C LYS A 600 3.42 -4.53 -15.50
N ASP A 601 2.52 -3.56 -15.61
CA ASP A 601 1.93 -2.90 -14.43
C ASP A 601 1.00 -3.85 -13.67
N ASN A 602 0.20 -4.66 -14.39
CA ASN A 602 -0.62 -5.74 -13.80
C ASN A 602 0.23 -6.79 -13.05
N LEU A 603 1.33 -7.24 -13.66
CA LEU A 603 2.28 -8.19 -13.05
C LEU A 603 2.98 -7.59 -11.82
N ASN A 604 3.37 -6.32 -11.87
CA ASN A 604 3.97 -5.61 -10.74
C ASN A 604 2.98 -5.42 -9.58
N GLU A 605 1.73 -5.05 -9.86
CA GLU A 605 0.71 -4.89 -8.82
C GLU A 605 0.40 -6.24 -8.16
N SER A 606 0.19 -7.29 -8.97
CA SER A 606 -0.04 -8.65 -8.48
C SER A 606 1.12 -9.15 -7.63
N ARG A 607 2.37 -8.95 -8.07
CA ARG A 607 3.58 -9.21 -7.26
C ARG A 607 3.55 -8.41 -5.96
N ASN A 608 3.30 -7.10 -6.01
CA ASN A 608 3.41 -6.24 -4.83
C ASN A 608 2.37 -6.61 -3.76
N ILE A 609 1.14 -6.97 -4.15
CA ILE A 609 0.11 -7.46 -3.24
C ILE A 609 0.51 -8.83 -2.64
N ILE A 610 0.90 -9.79 -3.48
CA ILE A 610 1.31 -11.14 -3.03
C ILE A 610 2.52 -11.06 -2.09
N CYS A 611 3.55 -10.31 -2.46
CA CYS A 611 4.73 -10.09 -1.62
C CYS A 611 4.39 -9.30 -0.35
N GLY A 612 3.39 -8.41 -0.36
CA GLY A 612 2.87 -7.76 0.85
C GLY A 612 2.30 -8.79 1.83
N VAL A 613 1.41 -9.66 1.37
CA VAL A 613 0.87 -10.78 2.16
C VAL A 613 2.00 -11.68 2.69
N ARG A 614 2.94 -12.09 1.83
CA ARG A 614 4.09 -12.93 2.21
C ARG A 614 4.97 -12.24 3.26
N LEU A 615 5.23 -10.94 3.12
CA LEU A 615 6.03 -10.16 4.07
C LEU A 615 5.37 -10.16 5.45
N THR A 616 4.05 -9.93 5.52
CA THR A 616 3.28 -10.03 6.77
C THR A 616 3.37 -11.43 7.36
N MET A 617 3.10 -12.48 6.58
CA MET A 617 3.15 -13.88 7.05
C MET A 617 4.53 -14.31 7.53
N ASN A 618 5.59 -13.96 6.80
CA ASN A 618 6.96 -14.27 7.18
C ASN A 618 7.39 -13.46 8.43
N PHE A 619 6.89 -12.22 8.61
CA PHE A 619 7.11 -11.43 9.83
C PHE A 619 6.43 -12.07 11.05
N VAL A 620 5.17 -12.52 10.94
CA VAL A 620 4.50 -13.33 11.98
C VAL A 620 5.31 -14.60 12.27
N SER A 621 5.80 -15.28 11.21
CA SER A 621 6.57 -16.52 11.34
C SER A 621 7.85 -16.33 12.17
N THR A 622 8.49 -15.15 12.14
CA THR A 622 9.66 -14.87 13.00
C THR A 622 9.36 -14.97 14.50
N TYR A 623 8.11 -14.76 14.93
CA TYR A 623 7.69 -14.94 16.32
C TYR A 623 7.26 -16.37 16.63
N ARG A 624 6.73 -17.08 15.62
CA ARG A 624 6.22 -18.44 15.76
C ARG A 624 7.34 -19.48 15.77
N ILE A 625 8.34 -19.33 14.91
CA ILE A 625 9.49 -20.23 14.81
C ILE A 625 10.43 -19.97 15.99
N GLY A 626 10.33 -20.81 17.04
CA GLY A 626 11.03 -20.64 18.32
C GLY A 626 12.55 -20.41 18.21
N PRO A 627 13.29 -21.16 17.37
CA PRO A 627 14.72 -20.94 17.17
C PRO A 627 15.06 -19.57 16.56
N ILE A 628 14.29 -19.09 15.58
CA ILE A 628 14.46 -17.77 14.96
C ILE A 628 14.17 -16.66 15.97
N ASP A 629 13.04 -16.76 16.67
CA ASP A 629 12.63 -15.81 17.70
C ASP A 629 13.67 -15.68 18.82
N THR A 630 14.24 -16.82 19.24
CA THR A 630 15.30 -16.87 20.25
C THR A 630 16.60 -16.25 19.73
N ALA A 631 16.99 -16.51 18.48
CA ALA A 631 18.19 -15.93 17.88
C ALA A 631 18.07 -14.41 17.71
N ILE A 632 16.93 -13.90 17.21
CA ILE A 632 16.64 -12.46 17.13
C ILE A 632 16.68 -11.82 18.52
N SER A 633 16.03 -12.45 19.51
CA SER A 633 16.00 -11.96 20.88
C SER A 633 17.40 -11.92 21.50
N ASN A 634 18.25 -12.93 21.23
CA ASN A 634 19.63 -12.95 21.69
C ASN A 634 20.47 -11.82 21.06
N VAL A 635 20.34 -11.57 19.76
CA VAL A 635 21.04 -10.47 19.07
C VAL A 635 20.57 -9.10 19.58
N ALA A 636 19.25 -8.92 19.72
CA ALA A 636 18.67 -7.68 20.26
C ALA A 636 19.06 -7.45 21.73
N ASN A 637 19.04 -8.49 22.56
CA ASN A 637 19.53 -8.43 23.95
C ASN A 637 21.04 -8.18 24.03
N ALA A 638 21.84 -8.72 23.11
CA ALA A 638 23.27 -8.46 23.06
C ALA A 638 23.57 -7.01 22.65
N ALA A 639 22.86 -6.47 21.65
CA ALA A 639 22.94 -5.06 21.26
C ALA A 639 22.53 -4.13 22.41
N ALA A 640 21.37 -4.39 23.02
CA ALA A 640 20.88 -3.68 24.20
C ALA A 640 21.88 -3.75 25.38
N SER A 641 22.49 -4.93 25.63
CA SER A 641 23.48 -5.14 26.68
C SER A 641 24.84 -4.50 26.38
N ALA A 642 25.28 -4.44 25.12
CA ALA A 642 26.50 -3.75 24.72
C ALA A 642 26.35 -2.23 24.85
N VAL A 643 25.20 -1.71 24.43
CA VAL A 643 24.79 -0.32 24.62
C VAL A 643 24.65 -0.01 26.12
N ALA A 644 24.15 -0.94 26.94
CA ALA A 644 24.14 -0.81 28.40
C ALA A 644 25.53 -0.83 29.05
N ALA A 645 26.38 -1.78 28.66
CA ALA A 645 27.74 -1.93 29.17
C ALA A 645 28.67 -0.77 28.81
N SER A 646 28.31 0.05 27.80
CA SER A 646 28.99 1.30 27.50
C SER A 646 28.86 2.34 28.63
N GLY A 647 27.97 2.14 29.61
CA GLY A 647 27.57 3.14 30.60
C GLY A 647 26.69 4.27 30.03
N VAL A 648 26.75 4.47 28.70
CA VAL A 648 26.07 5.52 27.93
C VAL A 648 24.67 5.12 27.48
N GLY A 649 24.22 3.88 27.69
CA GLY A 649 23.02 3.38 27.00
C GLY A 649 22.10 2.44 27.78
N ALA A 650 22.29 2.27 29.08
CA ALA A 650 21.67 1.19 29.84
C ALA A 650 20.15 1.27 30.00
N ALA A 651 19.55 2.43 29.77
CA ALA A 651 18.10 2.60 29.85
C ALA A 651 17.49 3.25 28.59
N VAL A 652 18.26 3.42 27.51
CA VAL A 652 17.72 3.28 26.15
C VAL A 652 17.77 1.83 25.65
N ALA A 653 18.46 0.94 26.35
CA ALA A 653 18.55 -0.49 26.03
C ALA A 653 17.19 -1.14 25.66
N PRO A 654 16.04 -0.80 26.30
CA PRO A 654 14.73 -1.32 25.86
C PRO A 654 14.30 -0.81 24.46
N LEU A 655 14.43 0.50 24.18
CA LEU A 655 14.18 1.07 22.85
C LEU A 655 15.11 0.45 21.81
N VAL A 656 16.39 0.25 22.14
CA VAL A 656 17.37 -0.42 21.27
C VAL A 656 16.99 -1.87 21.02
N ARG A 657 16.53 -2.61 22.05
CA ARG A 657 16.08 -4.00 21.87
C ARG A 657 14.88 -4.06 20.92
N VAL A 658 13.86 -3.23 21.13
CA VAL A 658 12.67 -3.18 20.26
C VAL A 658 13.06 -2.76 18.85
N ALA A 659 13.88 -1.72 18.68
CA ALA A 659 14.33 -1.26 17.36
C ALA A 659 15.14 -2.32 16.58
N VAL A 660 16.05 -3.04 17.26
CA VAL A 660 16.86 -4.10 16.64
C VAL A 660 16.03 -5.37 16.40
N SER A 661 15.17 -5.77 17.34
CA SER A 661 14.17 -6.85 17.16
C SER A 661 13.24 -6.54 15.96
N GLY A 662 12.82 -5.28 15.83
CA GLY A 662 12.08 -4.74 14.70
C GLY A 662 12.78 -4.93 13.37
N ALA A 663 13.94 -4.28 13.21
CA ALA A 663 14.70 -4.30 11.96
C ALA A 663 15.11 -5.74 11.55
N LEU A 664 15.52 -6.59 12.50
CA LEU A 664 15.87 -7.98 12.19
C LEU A 664 14.67 -8.80 11.69
N ARG A 665 13.48 -8.61 12.27
CA ARG A 665 12.27 -9.32 11.83
C ARG A 665 11.81 -8.85 10.46
N ALA A 666 11.85 -7.54 10.19
CA ALA A 666 11.56 -6.99 8.87
C ALA A 666 12.53 -7.51 7.80
N ALA A 667 13.83 -7.51 8.09
CA ALA A 667 14.87 -8.04 7.19
C ALA A 667 14.69 -9.53 6.90
N ILE A 668 14.50 -10.37 7.93
CA ILE A 668 14.27 -11.81 7.78
C ILE A 668 12.99 -12.07 6.99
N ALA A 669 11.91 -11.32 7.26
CA ALA A 669 10.66 -11.45 6.53
C ALA A 669 10.80 -11.07 5.06
N ALA A 670 11.57 -10.02 4.73
CA ALA A 670 11.85 -9.62 3.35
C ALA A 670 12.72 -10.65 2.61
N MET A 671 13.78 -11.15 3.25
CA MET A 671 14.65 -12.20 2.69
C MET A 671 13.89 -13.49 2.40
N GLU A 672 13.03 -13.92 3.32
CA GLU A 672 12.19 -15.10 3.15
C GLU A 672 11.10 -14.87 2.10
N THR A 673 10.57 -13.64 1.99
CA THR A 673 9.60 -13.26 0.94
C THR A 673 10.22 -13.22 -0.45
N ALA A 674 11.49 -12.81 -0.58
CA ALA A 674 12.21 -12.89 -1.84
C ALA A 674 12.43 -14.35 -2.27
N ALA A 675 12.77 -15.25 -1.33
CA ALA A 675 12.90 -16.68 -1.61
C ALA A 675 11.55 -17.35 -1.93
N ASP A 676 10.48 -16.96 -1.23
CA ASP A 676 9.10 -17.38 -1.57
C ASP A 676 8.70 -16.90 -2.97
N TRP A 677 9.06 -15.68 -3.36
CA TRP A 677 8.71 -15.12 -4.67
C TRP A 677 9.35 -15.90 -5.84
N GLU A 678 10.63 -16.29 -5.71
CA GLU A 678 11.28 -17.14 -6.71
C GLU A 678 10.63 -18.54 -6.79
N ALA A 679 10.22 -19.10 -5.66
CA ALA A 679 9.49 -20.37 -5.63
C ALA A 679 8.11 -20.27 -6.31
N LEU A 680 7.34 -19.22 -6.00
CA LEU A 680 6.04 -18.94 -6.61
C LEU A 680 6.16 -18.75 -8.14
N LYS A 681 7.16 -18.01 -8.61
CA LYS A 681 7.47 -17.87 -10.05
C LYS A 681 7.86 -19.18 -10.72
N ALA A 682 8.47 -20.12 -9.99
CA ALA A 682 8.77 -21.47 -10.45
C ALA A 682 7.57 -22.43 -10.38
N ARG A 683 6.35 -21.91 -10.14
CA ARG A 683 5.10 -22.67 -9.91
C ARG A 683 5.20 -23.67 -8.74
N GLU A 684 6.06 -23.40 -7.77
CA GLU A 684 6.08 -24.11 -6.49
C GLU A 684 5.02 -23.54 -5.52
N LYS A 685 4.61 -24.36 -4.56
CA LYS A 685 3.84 -23.88 -3.40
C LYS A 685 4.78 -23.42 -2.28
N VAL A 686 4.29 -22.50 -1.45
CA VAL A 686 4.97 -22.01 -0.24
C VAL A 686 4.04 -22.11 0.96
N VAL A 687 4.57 -22.50 2.12
CA VAL A 687 3.80 -22.54 3.37
C VAL A 687 3.26 -21.15 3.72
N PHE A 688 1.94 -21.03 3.86
CA PHE A 688 1.25 -19.78 4.11
C PHE A 688 1.75 -19.10 5.38
N LEU A 689 1.71 -19.79 6.52
CA LEU A 689 2.23 -19.32 7.80
C LEU A 689 3.19 -20.34 8.41
N LYS A 690 4.50 -20.03 8.39
CA LYS A 690 5.58 -20.93 8.79
C LYS A 690 5.66 -21.07 10.31
N GLY A 691 5.79 -22.31 10.77
CA GLY A 691 5.97 -22.68 12.17
C GLY A 691 7.29 -23.39 12.47
N ASN A 692 7.95 -23.95 11.45
CA ASN A 692 9.17 -24.75 11.58
C ASN A 692 10.33 -24.18 10.73
N LEU A 693 11.55 -24.67 10.94
CA LEU A 693 12.75 -24.18 10.24
C LEU A 693 12.92 -24.77 8.83
N ASP A 694 12.51 -26.02 8.63
CA ASP A 694 12.53 -26.73 7.35
C ASP A 694 11.57 -26.14 6.31
N GLU A 695 10.58 -25.37 6.78
CA GLU A 695 9.65 -24.59 5.96
C GLU A 695 10.28 -23.27 5.43
N MET A 696 11.47 -22.87 5.90
CA MET A 696 12.16 -21.64 5.48
C MET A 696 13.11 -21.87 4.30
N LYS A 697 12.93 -21.11 3.21
CA LYS A 697 13.76 -21.18 1.99
C LYS A 697 15.05 -20.35 2.08
N SER A 698 15.14 -19.34 2.95
CA SER A 698 16.29 -18.40 3.03
C SER A 698 17.23 -18.61 4.24
N LEU A 699 17.16 -19.78 4.90
CA LEU A 699 17.81 -20.04 6.19
C LEU A 699 19.31 -19.70 6.26
N ASP A 700 20.11 -20.06 5.24
CA ASP A 700 21.56 -19.75 5.20
C ASP A 700 21.83 -18.23 5.29
N ALA A 701 21.02 -17.43 4.59
CA ALA A 701 21.15 -15.98 4.59
C ALA A 701 20.67 -15.38 5.92
N ILE A 702 19.61 -15.93 6.53
CA ILE A 702 19.13 -15.55 7.86
C ILE A 702 20.18 -15.85 8.94
N VAL A 703 20.81 -17.03 8.91
CA VAL A 703 21.90 -17.41 9.82
C VAL A 703 23.09 -16.47 9.65
N SER A 704 23.45 -16.11 8.41
CA SER A 704 24.49 -15.12 8.11
C SER A 704 24.17 -13.74 8.70
N LEU A 705 22.92 -13.26 8.55
CA LEU A 705 22.48 -11.98 9.13
C LEU A 705 22.49 -12.00 10.66
N LEU A 706 22.07 -13.09 11.29
CA LEU A 706 22.01 -13.18 12.75
C LEU A 706 23.39 -13.41 13.40
N GLY A 707 24.30 -14.10 12.70
CA GLY A 707 25.63 -14.43 13.22
C GLY A 707 25.62 -15.48 14.34
N VAL A 708 24.56 -16.29 14.41
CA VAL A 708 24.33 -17.33 15.43
C VAL A 708 23.84 -18.60 14.71
N GLU A 709 24.38 -19.76 15.09
CA GLU A 709 23.86 -21.05 14.62
C GLU A 709 22.44 -21.25 15.14
N VAL A 710 21.48 -21.39 14.22
CA VAL A 710 20.09 -21.70 14.54
C VAL A 710 19.96 -23.23 14.54
N SER A 711 19.85 -23.82 15.72
CA SER A 711 19.73 -25.27 15.89
C SER A 711 18.30 -25.75 15.65
N ASP A 712 18.15 -26.79 14.85
CA ASP A 712 16.88 -27.44 14.57
C ASP A 712 16.40 -28.27 15.77
N ASP A 713 15.15 -28.04 16.19
CA ASP A 713 14.48 -28.78 17.27
C ASP A 713 13.20 -29.38 16.68
N SER A 714 13.33 -30.61 16.19
CA SER A 714 12.38 -31.23 15.25
C SER A 714 11.03 -31.53 15.90
N GLY A 715 10.05 -30.68 15.61
CA GLY A 715 8.64 -30.88 15.94
C GLY A 715 7.98 -31.99 15.13
N GLU A 716 6.81 -32.47 15.58
CA GLU A 716 6.03 -33.45 14.82
C GLU A 716 5.42 -32.80 13.56
N ASN A 717 5.71 -33.37 12.38
CA ASN A 717 5.16 -32.93 11.09
C ASN A 717 3.62 -32.99 11.08
N LYS A 718 2.99 -31.86 11.33
CA LYS A 718 1.61 -31.58 10.95
C LYS A 718 1.63 -31.07 9.50
N LYS A 719 0.69 -31.51 8.65
CA LYS A 719 0.57 -30.98 7.28
C LYS A 719 0.37 -29.46 7.35
N SER A 720 1.34 -28.70 6.86
CA SER A 720 1.28 -27.24 6.80
C SER A 720 0.44 -26.80 5.60
N PHE A 721 -0.21 -25.65 5.75
CA PHE A 721 -1.08 -25.10 4.71
C PHE A 721 -0.23 -24.34 3.69
N GLU A 722 -0.34 -24.70 2.40
CA GLU A 722 0.55 -24.27 1.33
C GLU A 722 -0.21 -23.65 0.15
N LEU A 723 0.36 -22.60 -0.44
CA LEU A 723 -0.24 -21.85 -1.55
C LEU A 723 0.78 -21.64 -2.67
N GLY A 724 0.38 -21.96 -3.89
CA GLY A 724 1.07 -21.57 -5.12
C GLY A 724 0.66 -20.17 -5.59
N TYR A 725 1.30 -19.69 -6.66
CA TYR A 725 1.06 -18.36 -7.21
C TYR A 725 -0.42 -18.14 -7.61
N GLU A 726 -0.99 -19.16 -8.27
CA GLU A 726 -2.37 -19.19 -8.74
C GLU A 726 -3.37 -19.21 -7.56
N ASP A 727 -3.05 -19.92 -6.47
CA ASP A 727 -3.88 -19.95 -5.25
C ASP A 727 -3.96 -18.53 -4.61
N TYR A 728 -2.87 -17.75 -4.59
CA TYR A 728 -2.90 -16.36 -4.12
C TYR A 728 -3.75 -15.46 -5.02
N LEU A 729 -3.57 -15.52 -6.33
CA LEU A 729 -4.37 -14.71 -7.26
C LEU A 729 -5.86 -15.01 -7.12
N TYR A 730 -6.25 -16.28 -6.91
CA TYR A 730 -7.65 -16.67 -6.73
C TYR A 730 -8.27 -15.95 -5.53
N VAL A 731 -7.57 -16.02 -4.38
CA VAL A 731 -7.96 -15.33 -3.15
C VAL A 731 -8.06 -13.82 -3.38
N LEU A 732 -7.07 -13.21 -4.03
CA LEU A 732 -7.05 -11.76 -4.26
C LEU A 732 -8.18 -11.28 -5.18
N LEU A 733 -8.50 -12.01 -6.25
CA LEU A 733 -9.69 -11.73 -7.08
C LEU A 733 -10.97 -11.88 -6.25
N CYS A 734 -11.08 -12.94 -5.45
CA CYS A 734 -12.22 -13.19 -4.56
C CYS A 734 -12.39 -12.16 -3.43
N LEU A 735 -11.35 -11.43 -3.03
CA LEU A 735 -11.41 -10.48 -1.90
C LEU A 735 -11.38 -9.00 -2.34
N LEU A 736 -10.55 -8.61 -3.31
CA LEU A 736 -10.26 -7.19 -3.58
C LEU A 736 -11.15 -6.54 -4.65
N LEU A 737 -11.78 -7.31 -5.54
CA LEU A 737 -12.62 -6.78 -6.62
C LEU A 737 -14.12 -6.84 -6.29
N ASP A 738 -14.92 -5.96 -6.87
CA ASP A 738 -16.36 -6.18 -6.98
C ASP A 738 -16.70 -7.08 -8.20
N SER A 739 -17.86 -7.74 -8.15
CA SER A 739 -18.26 -8.68 -9.21
C SER A 739 -18.49 -8.02 -10.56
N ASP A 740 -18.89 -6.74 -10.61
CA ASP A 740 -19.13 -6.03 -11.87
C ASP A 740 -17.81 -5.64 -12.56
N THR A 741 -16.80 -5.24 -11.78
CA THR A 741 -15.43 -4.99 -12.26
C THR A 741 -14.78 -6.27 -12.77
N LEU A 742 -14.87 -7.38 -12.02
CA LEU A 742 -14.33 -8.68 -12.47
C LEU A 742 -14.97 -9.10 -13.80
N MET A 743 -16.31 -9.13 -13.85
CA MET A 743 -17.07 -9.53 -15.04
C MET A 743 -16.77 -8.66 -16.28
N SER A 744 -16.60 -7.35 -16.08
CA SER A 744 -16.21 -6.43 -17.15
C SER A 744 -14.80 -6.73 -17.69
N ARG A 745 -13.85 -7.05 -16.81
CA ARG A 745 -12.48 -7.44 -17.19
C ARG A 745 -12.45 -8.82 -17.88
N THR A 746 -13.23 -9.80 -17.40
CA THR A 746 -13.46 -11.09 -18.09
C THR A 746 -14.01 -10.88 -19.49
N SER A 747 -15.02 -10.01 -19.67
CA SER A 747 -15.56 -9.63 -20.99
C SER A 747 -14.50 -8.99 -21.91
N ASN A 748 -13.60 -8.17 -21.36
CA ASN A 748 -12.51 -7.58 -22.15
C ASN A 748 -11.51 -8.65 -22.62
N LEU A 749 -11.12 -9.59 -21.75
CA LEU A 749 -10.23 -10.70 -22.12
C LEU A 749 -10.85 -11.59 -23.19
N ILE A 750 -12.12 -12.01 -23.01
CA ILE A 750 -12.85 -12.78 -24.04
C ILE A 750 -12.85 -12.03 -25.37
N THR A 751 -13.09 -10.71 -25.36
CA THR A 751 -13.06 -9.89 -26.58
C THR A 751 -11.68 -9.90 -27.23
N LEU A 752 -10.61 -9.65 -26.46
CA LEU A 752 -9.23 -9.62 -26.97
C LEU A 752 -8.83 -10.98 -27.56
N ASN A 753 -9.15 -12.06 -26.87
CA ASN A 753 -8.72 -13.42 -27.22
C ASN A 753 -9.50 -13.99 -28.40
N MET A 754 -10.81 -13.73 -28.49
CA MET A 754 -11.61 -14.06 -29.66
C MET A 754 -11.04 -13.43 -30.94
N ASN A 755 -10.59 -12.17 -30.86
CA ASN A 755 -9.97 -11.49 -32.00
C ASN A 755 -8.53 -12.00 -32.24
N GLN A 756 -7.76 -12.30 -31.19
CA GLN A 756 -6.40 -12.84 -31.33
C GLN A 756 -6.40 -14.24 -31.96
N ALA A 757 -7.32 -15.12 -31.58
CA ALA A 757 -7.46 -16.47 -32.15
C ALA A 757 -7.85 -16.47 -33.64
N GLN A 758 -8.44 -15.38 -34.14
CA GLN A 758 -8.74 -15.18 -35.58
C GLN A 758 -7.58 -14.46 -36.32
N ASN A 759 -6.66 -13.84 -35.60
CA ASN A 759 -5.57 -13.05 -36.17
C ASN A 759 -4.36 -13.94 -36.52
N MET A 760 -3.95 -13.93 -37.79
CA MET A 760 -2.77 -14.67 -38.27
C MET A 760 -1.44 -13.90 -38.10
N GLY A 761 -1.43 -12.78 -37.38
CA GLY A 761 -0.23 -11.95 -37.18
C GLY A 761 -0.02 -11.50 -35.73
N ASP A 762 1.23 -11.17 -35.40
CA ASP A 762 1.73 -10.92 -34.05
C ASP A 762 1.14 -9.68 -33.34
N THR A 763 0.31 -8.87 -34.01
CA THR A 763 -0.25 -7.63 -33.46
C THR A 763 -1.71 -7.45 -33.83
N LEU A 764 -2.52 -7.12 -32.82
CA LEU A 764 -3.95 -6.81 -32.94
C LEU A 764 -4.15 -5.28 -32.97
N THR A 765 -4.98 -4.77 -33.87
CA THR A 765 -5.20 -3.31 -34.05
C THR A 765 -6.68 -2.90 -34.14
N SER A 766 -7.55 -3.77 -34.66
CA SER A 766 -9.01 -3.66 -34.60
C SER A 766 -9.61 -4.82 -33.81
N LEU A 767 -10.80 -4.59 -33.26
CA LEU A 767 -11.67 -5.61 -32.67
C LEU A 767 -12.89 -5.78 -33.58
N ASP A 768 -12.87 -6.83 -34.39
CA ASP A 768 -13.94 -7.18 -35.31
C ASP A 768 -15.07 -7.87 -34.52
N PHE A 769 -14.74 -8.91 -33.74
CA PHE A 769 -15.64 -9.46 -32.71
C PHE A 769 -15.75 -8.49 -31.54
N LYS A 770 -16.97 -8.21 -31.05
CA LYS A 770 -17.19 -7.41 -29.84
C LYS A 770 -18.25 -8.02 -28.93
N MET A 771 -17.96 -8.07 -27.63
CA MET A 771 -18.94 -8.53 -26.63
C MET A 771 -20.22 -7.70 -26.62
N SER A 772 -20.17 -6.40 -26.95
CA SER A 772 -21.35 -5.51 -27.05
C SER A 772 -22.24 -5.76 -28.28
N GLU A 773 -21.75 -6.47 -29.29
CA GLU A 773 -22.51 -6.79 -30.50
C GLU A 773 -23.13 -8.20 -30.48
N THR A 774 -22.73 -9.01 -29.49
CA THR A 774 -23.29 -10.34 -29.19
C THR A 774 -24.79 -10.27 -28.93
N VAL A 775 -25.48 -11.35 -29.30
CA VAL A 775 -26.93 -11.47 -29.20
C VAL A 775 -27.25 -12.80 -28.53
N THR A 776 -27.70 -12.74 -27.28
CA THR A 776 -28.10 -13.94 -26.53
C THR A 776 -29.60 -14.21 -26.60
N ALA A 777 -30.41 -13.21 -26.97
CA ALA A 777 -31.83 -13.36 -27.22
C ALA A 777 -32.32 -12.52 -28.41
N VAL A 778 -33.24 -13.11 -29.17
CA VAL A 778 -33.90 -12.52 -30.34
C VAL A 778 -35.42 -12.52 -30.18
N LYS A 779 -36.05 -11.42 -30.61
CA LYS A 779 -37.49 -11.29 -30.76
C LYS A 779 -37.83 -11.53 -32.22
N SER A 780 -38.15 -12.78 -32.55
CA SER A 780 -38.65 -13.15 -33.87
C SER A 780 -40.10 -12.72 -34.03
N THR A 781 -40.45 -12.11 -35.16
CA THR A 781 -41.81 -11.65 -35.48
C THR A 781 -42.19 -12.12 -36.87
N CYS A 782 -43.26 -12.92 -36.96
CA CYS A 782 -43.90 -13.28 -38.21
C CYS A 782 -45.14 -12.39 -38.40
N LYS A 783 -45.13 -11.57 -39.45
CA LYS A 783 -46.26 -10.77 -39.89
C LYS A 783 -46.90 -11.45 -41.09
N VAL A 784 -48.22 -11.65 -41.05
CA VAL A 784 -48.97 -12.25 -42.16
C VAL A 784 -50.10 -11.33 -42.60
N LYS A 785 -50.15 -11.03 -43.90
CA LYS A 785 -51.26 -10.36 -44.58
C LYS A 785 -52.05 -11.40 -45.39
N MET A 786 -53.37 -11.31 -45.37
CA MET A 786 -54.26 -12.33 -45.94
C MET A 786 -55.45 -11.70 -46.67
N ASP A 787 -55.54 -11.95 -47.98
CA ASP A 787 -56.74 -11.59 -48.75
C ASP A 787 -57.87 -12.61 -48.51
N PHE A 788 -59.15 -12.20 -48.57
CA PHE A 788 -60.28 -13.14 -48.57
C PHE A 788 -60.38 -13.84 -49.93
N VAL A 789 -60.44 -15.18 -49.93
CA VAL A 789 -60.34 -15.98 -51.16
C VAL A 789 -61.67 -16.67 -51.50
N VAL A 790 -62.48 -17.03 -50.50
CA VAL A 790 -63.75 -17.75 -50.72
C VAL A 790 -64.94 -16.79 -50.82
N THR A 791 -64.90 -15.66 -50.12
CA THR A 791 -65.97 -14.66 -50.11
C THR A 791 -65.68 -13.53 -51.12
N PRO A 792 -66.46 -13.35 -52.21
CA PRO A 792 -66.14 -12.33 -53.21
C PRO A 792 -66.34 -10.90 -52.69
N GLN A 793 -65.38 -9.99 -52.91
CA GLN A 793 -65.47 -8.56 -52.54
C GLN A 793 -66.81 -7.92 -52.93
N ASN A 794 -67.26 -8.09 -54.17
CA ASN A 794 -68.55 -7.57 -54.65
C ASN A 794 -69.79 -8.06 -53.85
N PHE A 795 -69.69 -9.20 -53.13
CA PHE A 795 -70.74 -9.67 -52.23
C PHE A 795 -70.60 -9.09 -50.82
N ILE A 796 -69.38 -8.84 -50.35
CA ILE A 796 -69.08 -8.15 -49.09
C ILE A 796 -69.61 -6.71 -49.18
N GLU A 797 -69.22 -5.95 -50.20
CA GLU A 797 -69.70 -4.59 -50.48
C GLU A 797 -71.25 -4.54 -50.53
N MET A 798 -71.88 -5.49 -51.22
CA MET A 798 -73.34 -5.52 -51.41
C MET A 798 -74.14 -5.70 -50.11
N TYR A 799 -73.55 -6.33 -49.08
CA TYR A 799 -74.22 -6.62 -47.81
C TYR A 799 -73.72 -5.81 -46.62
N LEU A 800 -72.49 -5.29 -46.66
CA LEU A 800 -71.83 -4.62 -45.54
C LEU A 800 -71.49 -3.14 -45.80
N SER A 801 -71.69 -2.62 -47.01
CA SER A 801 -71.40 -1.21 -47.31
C SER A 801 -72.13 -0.22 -46.39
N GLY A 802 -71.38 0.74 -45.86
CA GLY A 802 -71.85 1.72 -44.88
C GLY A 802 -72.06 1.16 -43.46
N THR A 803 -71.56 -0.04 -43.15
CA THR A 803 -71.59 -0.63 -41.81
C THR A 803 -70.20 -0.70 -41.19
N SER A 804 -70.10 -0.85 -39.87
CA SER A 804 -68.80 -1.06 -39.20
C SER A 804 -68.09 -2.35 -39.60
N GLY A 805 -68.78 -3.28 -40.27
CA GLY A 805 -68.18 -4.52 -40.79
C GLY A 805 -67.27 -4.29 -42.00
N GLU A 806 -67.57 -3.30 -42.84
CA GLU A 806 -66.78 -2.93 -44.03
C GLU A 806 -65.35 -2.53 -43.64
N ALA A 807 -65.21 -1.51 -42.79
CA ALA A 807 -63.91 -1.07 -42.27
C ALA A 807 -63.15 -2.15 -41.49
N THR A 808 -63.85 -3.12 -40.88
CA THR A 808 -63.20 -4.25 -40.18
C THR A 808 -62.62 -5.26 -41.18
N ILE A 809 -63.29 -5.47 -42.32
CA ILE A 809 -62.81 -6.36 -43.39
C ILE A 809 -61.69 -5.68 -44.19
N GLU A 810 -61.80 -4.38 -44.49
CA GLU A 810 -60.71 -3.62 -45.13
C GLU A 810 -59.43 -3.65 -44.30
N ALA A 811 -59.53 -3.56 -42.97
CA ALA A 811 -58.38 -3.73 -42.07
C ALA A 811 -57.83 -5.17 -42.10
N LEU A 812 -58.69 -6.19 -42.14
CA LEU A 812 -58.28 -7.60 -42.26
C LEU A 812 -57.59 -7.93 -43.60
N GLU A 813 -57.98 -7.28 -44.70
CA GLU A 813 -57.35 -7.45 -46.02
C GLU A 813 -56.05 -6.64 -46.17
N ASN A 814 -55.97 -5.44 -45.58
CA ASN A 814 -54.86 -4.51 -45.87
C ASN A 814 -53.79 -4.41 -44.79
N GLU A 815 -54.06 -4.83 -43.54
CA GLU A 815 -53.08 -4.79 -42.45
C GLU A 815 -52.38 -6.14 -42.24
N TYR A 816 -51.10 -6.09 -41.83
CA TYR A 816 -50.35 -7.28 -41.42
C TYR A 816 -50.65 -7.63 -39.96
N PHE A 817 -51.00 -8.88 -39.69
CA PHE A 817 -51.13 -9.41 -38.34
C PHE A 817 -49.79 -9.99 -37.87
N GLY A 818 -49.13 -9.29 -36.94
CA GLY A 818 -47.84 -9.67 -36.38
C GLY A 818 -47.95 -10.50 -35.10
N TYR A 819 -47.18 -11.59 -35.03
CA TYR A 819 -46.97 -12.39 -33.83
C TYR A 819 -45.48 -12.41 -33.50
N SER A 820 -45.12 -11.94 -32.30
CA SER A 820 -43.75 -11.92 -31.82
C SER A 820 -43.52 -12.95 -30.71
N ILE A 821 -42.37 -13.63 -30.77
CA ILE A 821 -41.87 -14.58 -29.77
C ILE A 821 -40.43 -14.21 -29.44
N ILE A 822 -40.08 -14.26 -28.16
CA ILE A 822 -38.71 -14.06 -27.68
C ILE A 822 -38.11 -15.44 -27.41
N ARG A 823 -36.93 -15.69 -27.99
CA ARG A 823 -36.09 -16.85 -27.69
C ARG A 823 -34.69 -16.37 -27.32
N GLY A 824 -34.03 -17.09 -26.45
CA GLY A 824 -32.62 -16.90 -26.10
C GLY A 824 -32.01 -18.23 -25.66
N TYR A 825 -30.70 -18.23 -25.46
CA TYR A 825 -29.94 -19.35 -24.91
C TYR A 825 -30.25 -19.60 -23.42
#